data_AF-A0A7C4V7H4-F1
#
_entry.id   AF-A0A7C4V7H4-F1
#
_cell.length_a   1.000
_cell.length_b   1.000
_cell.length_c   1.000
_cell.angle_alpha   90.00
_cell.angle_beta   90.00
_cell.angle_gamma   90.00
#
_symmetry.space_group_name_H-M   'P 1'
#
loop_
_entity.id
_entity.type
_entity.pdbx_description
1 polymer ?
#
loop_
_entity_poly.entity_id
_entity_poly.type
_entity_poly.pdbx_seq_one_letter_code
_entity_poly.pdbx_strand_id
1 'polypeptide(L)'
;MQNQHSTDSFQKFAPGGRPNEPASVDATGLYVSSTSTGSERSLPEQMPNAPTIPGYVITGIIAKGGMGVVYSAHELKFDREVAIKITLHQANAERFITEAKITARLPHPNIPPVHALGTLDNGAPWLAMKLIHGQTLAELLKGRERERLDLPRFMQIFEQICQAVGFAHSRGILHRDLKPLNVMVGEFGEVQVMDWGLAKDMTSVEPASLGSESAESAENVQHTAAGAVMGTPGYMAPEQARGEVVDQRADVFALGAILAAILTGRPAFVGANLLETVEKAGRADLAEVFAHLDACGADAELIALCKRCLSAKPEDRPANGQVVANEVAAYRASVEQRLRRAETDRARAETRAAEQAKRRRVVQWAGGLIAVVLLAGLGVSLWQMQRAITAERQTAEERDAKAKALEAETLAKQEAERNLAYARKGNELLGSVFSELDPKANYATVAEFRDVLKKNLRNAAQQLEGTAIGDPLTVAEMQHTLGRSLLGMGEAELAITVFEKARATRAARLGADHPDTLTNVGNLAGSYYHAGKLDLALPLWEETLKLSKTRLGADHPDTLSSLNNLAEGYRSAGKLDKALPLLEESLRLMKAKLGADHPRTLLIANNLAIGYRACGKPELALPLLEETLTLQRARLGEDHPDTLTSMNNLAYGYHAAGKLDQSLTLYAETMRLREAKLGADHPDTLTSMNNLAAGYWAAGKLDLALPLLEETLTLRKTKLGANHPDTLTSMNNLAAGYRAAGKLDLALPLYGETLKLLQAKLGADHPDTLTSMNNLAAGYRAAGKLDLALPLYEETLKLRKARLGADHPDTLQSRVNLGRAYCEAKQGEKATPLLQEFLAGERKRAPKDDPRFAGLLAQVSLDLLRCEQFASVEELLRECLAIREKKEPNAWTTFNTMSMLSGALLGQKKYAEAEPLLLKGYEGMKARAKTPAADADRLALQQRLAETVDRLIELYTATNQPDEAARYRSAKADWWKHQMVGDPVSLTLWGWPRF
;
A
#
# COMPACT_ATOMS: atom_id res chain seq x y z
N MET A 1 -41.26 -15.11 43.84
CA MET A 1 -40.39 -15.10 42.65
C MET A 1 -40.88 -13.96 41.76
N GLN A 2 -40.67 -12.68 42.12
CA GLN A 2 -39.54 -11.78 41.76
C GLN A 2 -39.23 -11.81 40.25
N ASN A 3 -39.29 -10.72 39.47
CA ASN A 3 -39.53 -9.29 39.74
C ASN A 3 -40.13 -8.62 38.49
N GLN A 4 -41.09 -7.71 38.70
CA GLN A 4 -41.64 -6.78 37.70
C GLN A 4 -40.84 -5.47 37.74
N HIS A 5 -40.59 -4.85 36.58
CA HIS A 5 -40.15 -3.45 36.50
C HIS A 5 -41.12 -2.63 35.64
N SER A 6 -41.70 -1.62 36.28
CA SER A 6 -42.39 -0.48 35.68
C SER A 6 -42.11 0.74 36.56
N THR A 7 -41.73 1.87 35.97
CA THR A 7 -42.38 3.20 36.08
C THR A 7 -41.43 4.33 35.65
N ASP A 8 -41.77 4.93 34.51
CA ASP A 8 -41.98 6.35 34.21
C ASP A 8 -41.29 7.51 34.96
N SER A 9 -40.91 8.49 34.11
CA SER A 9 -41.21 9.94 34.17
C SER A 9 -40.13 10.98 34.55
N PHE A 10 -39.83 11.81 33.53
CA PHE A 10 -39.71 13.28 33.50
C PHE A 10 -39.22 14.06 34.74
N GLN A 11 -38.18 14.89 34.53
CA GLN A 11 -38.11 16.23 35.13
C GLN A 11 -37.49 17.26 34.16
N LYS A 12 -38.25 18.33 33.90
CA LYS A 12 -37.84 19.62 33.31
C LYS A 12 -37.23 20.50 34.40
N PHE A 13 -36.25 21.34 34.06
CA PHE A 13 -36.20 22.75 34.49
C PHE A 13 -35.41 23.58 33.46
N ALA A 14 -35.92 24.78 33.14
CA ALA A 14 -35.37 25.76 32.21
C ALA A 14 -34.79 26.99 33.00
N PRO A 15 -34.68 28.21 32.45
CA PRO A 15 -33.46 28.84 31.92
C PRO A 15 -33.00 30.13 32.66
N GLY A 16 -31.76 30.58 32.45
CA GLY A 16 -31.26 31.91 32.89
C GLY A 16 -29.74 31.89 33.17
N GLY A 17 -28.90 32.90 32.85
CA GLY A 17 -29.13 34.26 32.37
C GLY A 17 -27.98 34.78 31.49
N ARG A 18 -28.14 36.02 31.02
CA ARG A 18 -27.33 36.74 30.01
C ARG A 18 -26.12 37.50 30.62
N PRO A 19 -25.52 38.55 29.99
CA PRO A 19 -24.11 38.57 29.56
C PRO A 19 -23.28 39.66 30.28
N ASN A 20 -22.00 39.79 29.88
CA ASN A 20 -21.08 40.95 29.98
C ASN A 20 -19.76 40.67 30.72
N GLU A 21 -18.69 40.51 29.93
CA GLU A 21 -17.54 41.45 29.82
C GLU A 21 -16.66 41.77 31.08
N PRO A 22 -15.48 42.40 30.91
CA PRO A 22 -14.17 41.74 30.98
C PRO A 22 -13.32 42.14 32.19
N ALA A 23 -12.36 41.30 32.59
CA ALA A 23 -11.31 41.65 33.55
C ALA A 23 -10.07 40.81 33.21
N SER A 24 -9.01 41.35 32.64
CA SER A 24 -8.00 42.29 33.18
C SER A 24 -6.71 41.53 33.44
N VAL A 25 -5.66 41.99 32.78
CA VAL A 25 -4.28 41.52 32.88
C VAL A 25 -3.76 41.73 34.29
N ASP A 26 -3.06 40.73 34.85
CA ASP A 26 -2.18 40.93 36.00
C ASP A 26 -0.76 40.43 35.71
N ALA A 27 0.19 41.10 36.36
CA ALA A 27 1.58 41.26 35.94
C ALA A 27 2.52 40.18 36.50
N THR A 28 2.51 38.96 35.94
CA THR A 28 3.61 37.98 36.15
C THR A 28 3.87 37.01 34.99
N GLY A 29 3.22 37.12 33.83
CA GLY A 29 3.67 36.45 32.61
C GLY A 29 3.82 34.91 32.68
N LEU A 30 3.00 34.22 33.47
CA LEU A 30 2.94 32.75 33.53
C LEU A 30 1.48 32.29 33.39
N TYR A 31 1.17 31.59 32.30
CA TYR A 31 -0.12 30.93 32.11
C TYR A 31 -0.22 29.69 33.03
N VAL A 32 -1.12 29.75 34.00
CA VAL A 32 -1.73 28.58 34.63
C VAL A 32 -2.86 28.13 33.72
N SER A 33 -2.75 26.96 33.09
CA SER A 33 -3.86 26.41 32.29
C SER A 33 -4.88 25.76 33.22
N SER A 34 -6.12 26.21 33.10
CA SER A 34 -7.30 25.50 33.58
C SER A 34 -7.54 24.28 32.70
N THR A 35 -7.61 23.12 33.34
CA THR A 35 -7.90 21.82 32.74
C THR A 35 -9.29 21.81 32.11
N SER A 36 -9.35 21.70 30.77
CA SER A 36 -10.53 21.19 30.06
C SER A 36 -10.16 19.83 29.46
N THR A 37 -10.98 18.85 29.76
CA THR A 37 -10.81 17.40 29.58
C THR A 37 -10.75 17.01 28.10
N GLY A 38 -9.54 16.76 27.58
CA GLY A 38 -9.32 15.99 26.37
C GLY A 38 -9.42 14.49 26.67
N SER A 39 -10.00 13.70 25.76
CA SER A 39 -10.05 12.24 25.90
C SER A 39 -8.62 11.69 25.97
N GLU A 40 -8.24 11.23 27.16
CA GLU A 40 -7.03 10.47 27.39
C GLU A 40 -7.01 9.27 26.43
N ARG A 41 -5.98 9.15 25.57
CA ARG A 41 -5.57 7.83 25.09
C ARG A 41 -5.41 6.99 26.35
N SER A 42 -6.22 5.95 26.51
CA SER A 42 -6.09 5.03 27.65
C SER A 42 -4.66 4.51 27.65
N LEU A 43 -3.86 4.99 28.60
CA LEU A 43 -2.52 4.49 28.83
C LEU A 43 -2.63 2.97 29.01
N PRO A 44 -1.72 2.18 28.42
CA PRO A 44 -1.77 0.74 28.59
C PRO A 44 -1.83 0.41 30.09
N GLU A 45 -2.69 -0.52 30.50
CA GLU A 45 -2.85 -0.83 31.92
C GLU A 45 -1.54 -1.39 32.49
N GLN A 46 -1.12 -0.84 33.64
CA GLN A 46 0.04 -1.35 34.36
C GLN A 46 -0.23 -2.80 34.78
N MET A 47 0.68 -3.70 34.42
CA MET A 47 0.63 -5.10 34.82
C MET A 47 0.58 -5.21 36.36
N PRO A 48 -0.37 -5.97 36.94
CA PRO A 48 -0.46 -6.18 38.38
C PRO A 48 0.83 -6.80 38.94
N ASN A 49 1.32 -6.25 40.06
CA ASN A 49 2.56 -6.67 40.75
C ASN A 49 3.87 -6.46 39.96
N ALA A 50 3.86 -5.69 38.88
CA ALA A 50 5.08 -5.27 38.19
C ALA A 50 5.76 -4.08 38.91
N PRO A 51 7.10 -3.97 38.87
CA PRO A 51 7.81 -2.86 39.50
C PRO A 51 7.46 -1.52 38.87
N THR A 52 7.36 -0.47 39.70
CA THR A 52 7.09 0.88 39.23
C THR A 52 8.38 1.54 38.76
N ILE A 53 8.41 2.01 37.52
CA ILE A 53 9.57 2.73 36.95
C ILE A 53 9.06 4.08 36.42
N PRO A 54 9.54 5.21 36.96
CA PRO A 54 9.08 6.53 36.51
C PRO A 54 9.22 6.71 35.00
N GLY A 55 8.13 7.10 34.34
CA GLY A 55 8.09 7.32 32.89
C GLY A 55 7.85 6.08 32.04
N TYR A 56 7.68 4.89 32.64
CA TYR A 56 7.40 3.65 31.94
C TYR A 56 6.18 2.94 32.52
N VAL A 57 5.35 2.36 31.66
CA VAL A 57 4.21 1.53 32.06
C VAL A 57 4.48 0.10 31.63
N ILE A 58 4.63 -0.81 32.59
CA ILE A 58 4.96 -2.21 32.31
C ILE A 58 3.69 -2.93 31.85
N THR A 59 3.73 -3.52 30.67
CA THR A 59 2.58 -4.15 30.00
C THR A 59 2.61 -5.68 30.06
N GLY A 60 3.78 -6.30 30.24
CA GLY A 60 3.89 -7.76 30.33
C GLY A 60 5.31 -8.26 30.63
N ILE A 61 5.45 -9.57 30.84
CA ILE A 61 6.75 -10.25 31.00
C ILE A 61 7.12 -10.94 29.68
N ILE A 62 8.31 -10.63 29.17
CA ILE A 62 8.87 -11.25 27.96
C ILE A 62 9.66 -12.50 28.34
N ALA A 63 10.50 -12.41 29.37
CA ALA A 63 11.35 -13.52 29.80
C ALA A 63 11.71 -13.43 31.28
N LYS A 64 11.93 -14.58 31.92
CA LYS A 64 12.39 -14.70 33.31
C LYS A 64 13.54 -15.69 33.39
N GLY A 65 14.69 -15.29 33.93
CA GLY A 65 15.89 -16.14 34.02
C GLY A 65 16.81 -15.79 35.18
N GLY A 66 17.95 -16.48 35.27
CA GLY A 66 18.90 -16.34 36.39
C GLY A 66 19.60 -14.98 36.51
N MET A 67 19.54 -14.14 35.47
CA MET A 67 20.12 -12.79 35.47
C MET A 67 19.10 -11.67 35.66
N GLY A 68 17.80 -11.98 35.74
CA GLY A 68 16.76 -10.97 35.87
C GLY A 68 15.43 -11.29 35.17
N VAL A 69 14.52 -10.33 35.18
CA VAL A 69 13.25 -10.36 34.46
C VAL A 69 13.29 -9.31 33.35
N VAL A 70 12.84 -9.68 32.15
CA VAL A 70 12.66 -8.77 31.02
C VAL A 70 11.16 -8.52 30.85
N TYR A 71 10.77 -7.26 30.90
CA TYR A 71 9.40 -6.79 30.75
C TYR A 71 9.22 -6.09 29.40
N SER A 72 8.02 -6.20 28.83
CA SER A 72 7.54 -5.24 27.83
C SER A 72 6.98 -4.02 28.57
N ALA A 73 7.29 -2.82 28.08
CA ALA A 73 6.81 -1.59 28.70
C ALA A 73 6.58 -0.49 27.64
N HIS A 74 5.71 0.45 27.96
CA HIS A 74 5.45 1.66 27.18
C HIS A 74 6.15 2.85 27.82
N GLU A 75 7.02 3.53 27.08
CA GLU A 75 7.68 4.76 27.52
C GLU A 75 6.78 5.96 27.29
N LEU A 76 6.34 6.60 28.37
CA LEU A 76 5.36 7.69 28.35
C LEU A 76 5.86 8.95 27.64
N LYS A 77 7.17 9.22 27.73
CA LYS A 77 7.76 10.45 27.20
C LYS A 77 7.83 10.49 25.67
N PHE A 78 8.12 9.35 25.05
CA PHE A 78 8.31 9.22 23.61
C PHE A 78 7.22 8.39 22.93
N ASP A 79 6.21 7.95 23.68
CA ASP A 79 5.07 7.16 23.21
C ASP A 79 5.49 5.93 22.39
N ARG A 80 6.38 5.09 22.95
CA ARG A 80 6.93 3.92 22.26
C ARG A 80 7.04 2.70 23.17
N GLU A 81 6.99 1.52 22.55
CA GLU A 81 7.28 0.26 23.23
C GLU A 81 8.79 0.05 23.41
N VAL A 82 9.16 -0.44 24.59
CA VAL A 82 10.54 -0.76 24.99
C VAL A 82 10.58 -2.08 25.77
N ALA A 83 11.75 -2.72 25.77
CA ALA A 83 12.02 -3.83 26.68
C ALA A 83 12.77 -3.30 27.90
N ILE A 84 12.32 -3.67 29.10
CA ILE A 84 12.97 -3.31 30.37
C ILE A 84 13.55 -4.56 31.02
N LYS A 85 14.87 -4.62 31.17
CA LYS A 85 15.58 -5.69 31.89
C LYS A 85 15.84 -5.22 33.32
N ILE A 86 15.51 -6.04 34.33
CA ILE A 86 15.70 -5.75 35.76
C ILE A 86 16.44 -6.92 36.40
N THR A 87 17.54 -6.65 37.12
CA THR A 87 18.25 -7.72 37.84
C THR A 87 17.55 -8.08 39.15
N LEU A 88 17.52 -9.37 39.49
CA LEU A 88 16.93 -9.88 40.74
C LEU A 88 17.95 -10.08 41.87
N HIS A 89 19.26 -10.02 41.57
CA HIS A 89 20.33 -10.29 42.53
C HIS A 89 21.31 -9.12 42.63
N GLN A 90 21.46 -8.54 43.83
CA GLN A 90 22.40 -7.43 44.08
C GLN A 90 23.86 -7.82 43.77
N ALA A 91 24.23 -9.09 43.97
CA ALA A 91 25.57 -9.60 43.62
C ALA A 91 25.93 -9.43 42.13
N ASN A 92 24.93 -9.26 41.24
CA ASN A 92 25.14 -9.09 39.80
C ASN A 92 24.90 -7.64 39.34
N ALA A 93 24.67 -6.68 40.24
CA ALA A 93 24.29 -5.32 39.90
C ALA A 93 25.40 -4.54 39.15
N GLU A 94 26.66 -4.65 39.59
CA GLU A 94 27.79 -3.99 38.93
C GLU A 94 28.03 -4.52 37.52
N ARG A 95 27.92 -5.85 37.37
CA ARG A 95 28.04 -6.53 36.08
C ARG A 95 26.93 -6.11 35.11
N PHE A 96 25.70 -5.99 35.60
CA PHE A 96 24.55 -5.51 34.83
C PHE A 96 24.72 -4.06 34.34
N ILE A 97 25.20 -3.17 35.21
CA ILE A 97 25.48 -1.77 34.84
C ILE A 97 26.60 -1.69 33.80
N THR A 98 27.63 -2.52 33.95
CA THR A 98 28.75 -2.60 33.01
C THR A 98 28.30 -3.09 31.64
N GLU A 99 27.49 -4.15 31.59
CA GLU A 99 26.84 -4.65 30.37
C GLU A 99 26.07 -3.53 29.65
N ALA A 100 25.19 -2.83 30.36
CA ALA A 100 24.38 -1.76 29.79
C ALA A 100 25.24 -0.62 29.21
N LYS A 101 26.31 -0.23 29.90
CA LYS A 101 27.26 0.80 29.44
C LYS A 101 28.03 0.35 28.20
N ILE A 102 28.42 -0.91 28.12
CA ILE A 102 29.11 -1.48 26.95
C ILE A 102 28.15 -1.49 25.75
N THR A 103 26.92 -2.01 25.91
CA THR A 103 25.93 -2.05 24.83
C THR A 103 25.55 -0.64 24.35
N ALA A 104 25.42 0.34 25.25
CA ALA A 104 25.15 1.73 24.89
C ALA A 104 26.24 2.38 24.02
N ARG A 105 27.50 1.89 24.07
CA ARG A 105 28.63 2.37 23.27
C ARG A 105 28.69 1.76 21.86
N LEU A 106 27.75 0.86 21.52
CA LEU A 106 27.73 0.09 20.28
C LEU A 106 26.52 0.44 19.39
N PRO A 107 26.47 1.64 18.77
CA PRO A 107 25.39 2.00 17.86
C PRO A 107 25.55 1.25 16.53
N HIS A 108 24.92 0.08 16.42
CA HIS A 108 24.96 -0.77 15.24
C HIS A 108 23.55 -1.29 14.92
N PRO A 109 23.14 -1.41 13.64
CA PRO A 109 21.80 -1.92 13.29
C PRO A 109 21.48 -3.30 13.85
N ASN A 110 22.50 -4.12 14.10
CA ASN A 110 22.38 -5.48 14.65
C ASN A 110 22.74 -5.60 16.15
N ILE A 111 22.81 -4.48 16.88
CA ILE A 111 22.98 -4.45 18.33
C ILE A 111 21.86 -3.58 18.91
N PRO A 112 21.07 -4.06 19.90
CA PRO A 112 19.93 -3.33 20.41
C PRO A 112 20.38 -2.02 21.09
N PRO A 113 19.83 -0.85 20.70
CA PRO A 113 20.17 0.39 21.38
C PRO A 113 19.63 0.38 22.82
N VAL A 114 20.48 0.81 23.76
CA VAL A 114 20.09 1.09 25.14
C VAL A 114 19.56 2.52 25.20
N HIS A 115 18.33 2.68 25.70
CA HIS A 115 17.62 3.96 25.78
C HIS A 115 17.78 4.62 27.15
N ALA A 116 17.79 3.84 28.23
CA ALA A 116 17.96 4.35 29.58
C ALA A 116 18.57 3.28 30.50
N LEU A 117 19.21 3.75 31.57
CA LEU A 117 19.75 2.94 32.66
C LEU A 117 19.40 3.66 33.96
N GLY A 118 18.89 2.93 34.94
CA GLY A 118 18.50 3.49 36.23
C GLY A 118 18.54 2.47 37.36
N THR A 119 18.03 2.88 38.52
CA THR A 119 17.93 2.05 39.72
C THR A 119 16.54 2.18 40.30
N LEU A 120 15.94 1.06 40.71
CA LEU A 120 14.66 1.03 41.43
C LEU A 120 14.85 1.46 42.89
N ASP A 121 13.74 1.75 43.58
CA ASP A 121 13.75 2.15 45.00
C ASP A 121 14.39 1.10 45.93
N ASN A 122 14.34 -0.18 45.54
CA ASN A 122 14.96 -1.28 46.27
C ASN A 122 16.46 -1.50 45.94
N GLY A 123 17.07 -0.59 45.16
CA GLY A 123 18.48 -0.65 44.77
C GLY A 123 18.77 -1.56 43.57
N ALA A 124 17.78 -2.22 42.97
CA ALA A 124 18.01 -3.06 41.80
C ALA A 124 18.19 -2.22 40.52
N PRO A 125 19.27 -2.38 39.75
CA PRO A 125 19.43 -1.68 38.48
C PRO A 125 18.48 -2.23 37.40
N TRP A 126 18.03 -1.33 36.53
CA TRP A 126 17.19 -1.62 35.38
C TRP A 126 17.72 -0.91 34.14
N LEU A 127 17.49 -1.48 32.96
CA LEU A 127 17.84 -0.85 31.68
C LEU A 127 16.65 -0.94 30.73
N ALA A 128 16.36 0.13 29.98
CA ALA A 128 15.41 0.14 28.88
C ALA A 128 16.17 0.05 27.54
N MET A 129 15.74 -0.84 26.66
CA MET A 129 16.30 -1.04 25.32
C MET A 129 15.19 -1.21 24.28
N LYS A 130 15.56 -1.22 23.00
CA LYS A 130 14.62 -1.54 21.90
C LYS A 130 13.91 -2.87 22.17
N LEU A 131 12.58 -2.88 22.09
CA LEU A 131 11.79 -4.11 22.07
C LEU A 131 11.94 -4.79 20.70
N ILE A 132 12.21 -6.10 20.71
CA ILE A 132 12.36 -6.91 19.49
C ILE A 132 11.27 -7.96 19.49
N HIS A 133 10.36 -7.86 18.53
CA HIS A 133 9.26 -8.79 18.33
C HIS A 133 9.75 -9.92 17.42
N GLY A 134 10.01 -11.11 17.99
CA GLY A 134 10.60 -12.22 17.25
C GLY A 134 10.99 -13.42 18.11
N GLN A 135 11.79 -14.32 17.54
CA GLN A 135 12.27 -15.54 18.18
C GLN A 135 13.80 -15.54 18.30
N THR A 136 14.34 -16.32 19.22
CA THR A 136 15.80 -16.53 19.31
C THR A 136 16.28 -17.41 18.16
N LEU A 137 17.54 -17.25 17.74
CA LEU A 137 18.15 -18.14 16.75
C LEU A 137 18.16 -19.60 17.23
N ALA A 138 18.25 -19.84 18.54
CA ALA A 138 18.12 -21.17 19.13
C ALA A 138 16.75 -21.83 18.84
N GLU A 139 15.66 -21.07 18.93
CA GLU A 139 14.31 -21.57 18.63
C GLU A 139 14.13 -21.83 17.13
N LEU A 140 14.64 -20.93 16.28
CA LEU A 140 14.64 -21.12 14.82
C LEU A 140 15.40 -22.38 14.40
N LEU A 141 16.55 -22.65 15.03
CA LEU A 141 17.34 -23.85 14.75
C LEU A 141 16.65 -25.14 15.23
N LYS A 142 15.87 -25.10 16.31
CA LYS A 142 15.06 -26.26 16.78
C LYS A 142 13.90 -26.58 15.83
N GLY A 143 13.26 -25.57 15.24
CA GLY A 143 12.16 -25.76 14.28
C GLY A 143 12.60 -26.36 12.93
N ARG A 144 13.91 -26.34 12.65
CA ARG A 144 14.51 -26.70 11.35
C ARG A 144 14.38 -28.17 10.95
N GLU A 145 14.14 -29.09 11.89
CA GLU A 145 13.92 -30.51 11.56
C GLU A 145 12.71 -30.73 10.64
N ARG A 146 11.78 -29.76 10.53
CA ARG A 146 10.61 -29.83 9.63
C ARG A 146 10.84 -29.22 8.23
N GLU A 147 11.86 -28.38 8.03
CA GLU A 147 12.07 -27.63 6.78
C GLU A 147 13.56 -27.57 6.41
N ARG A 148 14.06 -28.61 5.74
CA ARG A 148 15.47 -28.78 5.36
C ARG A 148 15.99 -27.79 4.28
N LEU A 149 15.21 -26.78 3.87
CA LEU A 149 15.42 -25.99 2.64
C LEU A 149 15.82 -24.50 2.84
N ASP A 150 16.06 -24.02 4.06
CA ASP A 150 16.22 -22.57 4.34
C ASP A 150 17.67 -22.09 4.62
N LEU A 151 18.70 -22.76 4.10
CA LEU A 151 20.10 -22.38 4.33
C LEU A 151 20.44 -20.92 3.94
N PRO A 152 19.94 -20.36 2.81
CA PRO A 152 20.21 -18.97 2.44
C PRO A 152 19.78 -17.94 3.50
N ARG A 153 18.63 -18.16 4.15
CA ARG A 153 18.15 -17.29 5.24
C ARG A 153 19.07 -17.37 6.46
N PHE A 154 19.46 -18.58 6.86
CA PHE A 154 20.40 -18.73 7.98
C PHE A 154 21.78 -18.14 7.67
N MET A 155 22.23 -18.15 6.42
CA MET A 155 23.47 -17.47 6.01
C MET A 155 23.36 -15.96 6.06
N GLN A 156 22.20 -15.39 5.70
CA GLN A 156 21.94 -13.97 5.88
C GLN A 156 21.89 -13.57 7.35
N ILE A 157 21.30 -14.41 8.21
CA ILE A 157 21.28 -14.19 9.66
C ILE A 157 22.71 -14.25 10.22
N PHE A 158 23.47 -15.28 9.83
CA PHE A 158 24.85 -15.48 10.28
C PHE A 158 25.76 -14.32 9.87
N GLU A 159 25.64 -13.81 8.65
CA GLU A 159 26.39 -12.64 8.19
C GLU A 159 26.15 -11.41 9.08
N GLN A 160 24.88 -11.14 9.44
CA GLN A 160 24.52 -10.02 10.32
C GLN A 160 25.08 -10.19 11.75
N ILE A 161 25.16 -11.42 12.26
CA ILE A 161 25.84 -11.71 13.54
C ILE A 161 27.33 -11.39 13.43
N CYS A 162 27.99 -11.85 12.37
CA CYS A 162 29.42 -11.57 12.13
C CYS A 162 29.69 -10.07 11.99
N GLN A 163 28.81 -9.32 11.33
CA GLN A 163 28.91 -7.85 11.21
C GLN A 163 28.79 -7.16 12.57
N ALA A 164 27.84 -7.56 13.42
CA ALA A 164 27.68 -7.03 14.78
C ALA A 164 28.94 -7.27 15.64
N VAL A 165 29.46 -8.50 15.61
CA VAL A 165 30.67 -8.90 16.35
C VAL A 165 31.90 -8.18 15.79
N GLY A 166 32.04 -8.10 14.46
CA GLY A 166 33.12 -7.36 13.81
C GLY A 166 33.12 -5.87 14.19
N PHE A 167 31.94 -5.25 14.27
CA PHE A 167 31.80 -3.88 14.75
C PHE A 167 32.22 -3.73 16.21
N ALA A 168 31.81 -4.62 17.11
CA ALA A 168 32.23 -4.59 18.52
C ALA A 168 33.75 -4.76 18.66
N HIS A 169 34.36 -5.66 17.90
CA HIS A 169 35.81 -5.85 17.86
C HIS A 169 36.55 -4.60 17.41
N SER A 170 36.01 -3.85 16.44
CA SER A 170 36.58 -2.56 16.00
C SER A 170 36.57 -1.49 17.10
N ARG A 171 35.74 -1.66 18.12
CA ARG A 171 35.65 -0.82 19.32
C ARG A 171 36.43 -1.39 20.51
N GLY A 172 37.19 -2.46 20.31
CA GLY A 172 37.96 -3.12 21.37
C GLY A 172 37.09 -3.91 22.36
N ILE A 173 35.87 -4.26 21.99
CA ILE A 173 34.92 -4.98 22.85
C ILE A 173 34.80 -6.43 22.39
N LEU A 174 35.00 -7.36 23.33
CA LEU A 174 34.76 -8.81 23.16
C LEU A 174 33.37 -9.18 23.69
N HIS A 175 32.67 -10.16 23.10
CA HIS A 175 31.36 -10.63 23.56
C HIS A 175 31.46 -11.75 24.62
N ARG A 176 32.30 -12.77 24.39
CA ARG A 176 32.63 -13.91 25.30
C ARG A 176 31.51 -14.90 25.65
N ASP A 177 30.24 -14.61 25.37
CA ASP A 177 29.14 -15.60 25.49
C ASP A 177 28.25 -15.67 24.25
N LEU A 178 28.87 -15.65 23.07
CA LEU A 178 28.12 -15.64 21.81
C LEU A 178 27.52 -17.04 21.54
N LYS A 179 26.20 -17.09 21.40
CA LYS A 179 25.43 -18.33 21.18
C LYS A 179 24.07 -18.04 20.54
N PRO A 180 23.39 -19.03 19.93
CA PRO A 180 22.09 -18.81 19.29
C PRO A 180 20.99 -18.26 20.20
N LEU A 181 21.05 -18.50 21.52
CA LEU A 181 20.09 -17.94 22.47
C LEU A 181 20.25 -16.42 22.65
N ASN A 182 21.44 -15.89 22.41
CA ASN A 182 21.78 -14.47 22.55
C ASN A 182 21.62 -13.72 21.22
N VAL A 183 20.92 -14.30 20.25
CA VAL A 183 20.61 -13.68 18.97
C VAL A 183 19.10 -13.71 18.78
N MET A 184 18.49 -12.53 18.64
CA MET A 184 17.08 -12.38 18.31
C MET A 184 16.91 -12.12 16.82
N VAL A 185 15.95 -12.79 16.21
CA VAL A 185 15.54 -12.57 14.82
C VAL A 185 14.10 -12.10 14.82
N GLY A 186 13.88 -10.85 14.41
CA GLY A 186 12.57 -10.21 14.40
C GLY A 186 11.67 -10.68 13.25
N GLU A 187 10.38 -10.37 13.35
CA GLU A 187 9.35 -10.75 12.36
C GLU A 187 9.64 -10.22 10.95
N PHE A 188 10.35 -9.10 10.84
CA PHE A 188 10.70 -8.46 9.57
C PHE A 188 12.12 -8.78 9.10
N GLY A 189 12.79 -9.75 9.76
CA GLY A 189 14.11 -10.25 9.37
C GLY A 189 15.30 -9.46 9.95
N GLU A 190 15.07 -8.53 10.87
CA GLU A 190 16.15 -7.89 11.62
C GLU A 190 16.83 -8.89 12.56
N VAL A 191 18.15 -8.80 12.67
CA VAL A 191 18.96 -9.66 13.56
C VAL A 191 19.63 -8.81 14.62
N GLN A 192 19.51 -9.18 15.89
CA GLN A 192 20.05 -8.42 17.02
C GLN A 192 20.87 -9.34 17.93
N VAL A 193 22.15 -9.00 18.13
CA VAL A 193 23.02 -9.68 19.09
C VAL A 193 22.84 -9.05 20.46
N MET A 194 22.33 -9.86 21.39
CA MET A 194 21.90 -9.49 22.74
C MET A 194 22.90 -9.98 23.80
N ASP A 195 22.72 -9.52 25.03
CA ASP A 195 23.33 -10.10 26.24
C ASP A 195 24.88 -10.03 26.28
N TRP A 196 25.38 -8.80 26.35
CA TRP A 196 26.81 -8.46 26.46
C TRP A 196 27.35 -8.64 27.88
N GLY A 197 26.72 -9.47 28.71
CA GLY A 197 26.98 -9.61 30.14
C GLY A 197 28.34 -10.19 30.50
N LEU A 198 29.10 -10.68 29.52
CA LEU A 198 30.50 -11.13 29.66
C LEU A 198 31.49 -10.28 28.88
N ALA A 199 31.02 -9.17 28.32
CA ALA A 199 31.83 -8.36 27.44
C ALA A 199 32.99 -7.68 28.17
N LYS A 200 34.15 -7.63 27.53
CA LYS A 200 35.38 -7.04 28.08
C LYS A 200 35.87 -5.92 27.17
N ASP A 201 36.16 -4.76 27.76
CA ASP A 201 36.77 -3.62 27.07
C ASP A 201 38.31 -3.75 27.16
N MET A 202 38.95 -3.96 26.00
CA MET A 202 40.40 -4.11 25.89
C MET A 202 41.16 -2.78 25.96
N THR A 203 40.45 -1.64 25.98
CA THR A 203 41.04 -0.29 26.03
C THR A 203 41.11 0.29 27.45
N SER A 204 40.46 -0.35 28.42
CA SER A 204 40.55 0.05 29.83
C SER A 204 41.88 -0.40 30.43
N VAL A 205 42.76 0.56 30.70
CA VAL A 205 43.97 0.36 31.50
C VAL A 205 43.54 0.33 32.96
N GLU A 206 43.38 -0.86 33.54
CA GLU A 206 43.47 -0.98 35.00
C GLU A 206 44.94 -0.78 35.41
N PRO A 207 45.24 -0.02 36.48
CA PRO A 207 46.61 0.17 36.92
C PRO A 207 47.18 -1.18 37.34
N ALA A 208 48.34 -1.51 36.77
CA ALA A 208 49.20 -2.56 37.28
C ALA A 208 49.53 -2.28 38.76
N SER A 209 48.94 -3.05 39.67
CA SER A 209 49.42 -3.15 41.03
C SER A 209 50.69 -4.00 41.04
N LEU A 210 51.83 -3.32 40.94
CA LEU A 210 53.14 -3.86 41.32
C LEU A 210 53.14 -4.17 42.82
N GLY A 211 53.45 -5.42 43.21
CA GLY A 211 54.05 -5.69 44.52
C GLY A 211 53.61 -6.98 45.23
N SER A 212 54.55 -7.92 45.31
CA SER A 212 54.67 -9.04 46.26
C SER A 212 53.67 -10.18 46.19
N GLU A 213 54.05 -11.22 45.46
CA GLU A 213 53.93 -12.59 45.94
C GLU A 213 54.55 -12.69 47.34
N SER A 214 53.72 -12.85 48.36
CA SER A 214 54.11 -13.40 49.64
C SER A 214 53.21 -14.61 49.92
N ALA A 215 53.87 -15.70 50.29
CA ALA A 215 53.38 -17.07 50.29
C ALA A 215 52.44 -17.41 51.47
N GLU A 216 51.50 -16.55 51.80
CA GLU A 216 50.50 -16.78 52.87
C GLU A 216 49.08 -16.42 52.40
N SER A 217 48.62 -17.09 51.34
CA SER A 217 47.17 -17.25 51.05
C SER A 217 46.90 -18.40 50.08
N ALA A 218 47.81 -19.38 50.02
CA ALA A 218 47.64 -20.62 49.26
C ALA A 218 46.58 -21.56 49.84
N GLU A 219 45.90 -21.20 50.94
CA GLU A 219 44.89 -22.02 51.61
C GLU A 219 43.46 -21.45 51.60
N ASN A 220 43.18 -20.33 50.93
CA ASN A 220 41.81 -19.79 50.80
C ASN A 220 41.28 -19.68 49.36
N VAL A 221 41.91 -20.36 48.40
CA VAL A 221 41.40 -20.47 47.00
C VAL A 221 40.59 -21.76 46.79
N GLN A 222 40.42 -22.59 47.83
CA GLN A 222 39.40 -23.62 47.86
C GLN A 222 38.22 -23.10 48.69
N HIS A 223 37.02 -23.07 48.08
CA HIS A 223 35.74 -22.60 48.61
C HIS A 223 35.33 -21.13 48.30
N THR A 224 35.29 -20.77 47.01
CA THR A 224 34.09 -20.07 46.49
C THR A 224 33.24 -21.10 45.75
N ALA A 225 31.97 -21.22 46.17
CA ALA A 225 31.09 -22.34 45.86
C ALA A 225 31.02 -22.70 44.36
N ALA A 226 31.32 -23.96 44.05
CA ALA A 226 30.94 -24.72 42.85
C ALA A 226 30.88 -23.98 41.50
N GLY A 227 31.99 -24.04 40.75
CA GLY A 227 31.96 -24.38 39.31
C GLY A 227 31.15 -23.48 38.37
N ALA A 228 31.42 -22.17 38.34
CA ALA A 228 30.88 -21.30 37.28
C ALA A 228 31.87 -21.22 36.11
N VAL A 229 31.93 -22.27 35.29
CA VAL A 229 32.51 -22.16 33.94
C VAL A 229 31.73 -21.06 33.22
N MET A 230 32.42 -19.99 32.86
CA MET A 230 31.80 -18.73 32.47
C MET A 230 31.45 -18.75 30.96
N GLY A 231 30.21 -19.12 30.65
CA GLY A 231 29.63 -19.18 29.29
C GLY A 231 28.93 -20.51 28.99
N THR A 232 28.42 -20.69 27.77
CA THR A 232 27.77 -21.95 27.34
C THR A 232 28.78 -22.93 26.74
N PRO A 233 29.12 -24.06 27.38
CA PRO A 233 30.29 -24.87 27.01
C PRO A 233 30.32 -25.36 25.56
N GLY A 234 29.17 -25.60 24.95
CA GLY A 234 29.07 -26.03 23.54
C GLY A 234 29.53 -25.01 22.49
N TYR A 235 29.65 -23.74 22.86
CA TYR A 235 30.07 -22.63 21.98
C TYR A 235 31.37 -21.96 22.45
N MET A 236 31.95 -22.42 23.56
CA MET A 236 33.07 -21.79 24.24
C MET A 236 34.41 -22.13 23.56
N ALA A 237 35.27 -21.14 23.38
CA ALA A 237 36.63 -21.36 22.87
C ALA A 237 37.47 -22.18 23.87
N PRO A 238 38.39 -23.05 23.41
CA PRO A 238 39.21 -23.88 24.29
C PRO A 238 40.02 -23.10 25.33
N GLU A 239 40.64 -22.00 24.94
CA GLU A 239 41.36 -21.09 25.84
C GLU A 239 40.44 -20.44 26.88
N GLN A 240 39.19 -20.15 26.51
CA GLN A 240 38.19 -19.62 27.43
C GLN A 240 37.75 -20.68 28.45
N ALA A 241 37.60 -21.94 28.01
CA ALA A 241 37.25 -23.07 28.88
C ALA A 241 38.36 -23.40 29.89
N ARG A 242 39.63 -23.14 29.53
CA ARG A 242 40.80 -23.27 30.43
C ARG A 242 41.03 -22.06 31.33
N GLY A 243 40.30 -20.96 31.13
CA GLY A 243 40.47 -19.72 31.89
C GLY A 243 41.70 -18.89 31.48
N GLU A 244 42.21 -19.08 30.26
CA GLU A 244 43.33 -18.33 29.72
C GLU A 244 42.91 -16.91 29.27
N VAL A 245 43.90 -16.06 28.98
CA VAL A 245 43.64 -14.72 28.41
C VAL A 245 43.13 -14.87 26.99
N VAL A 246 41.98 -14.26 26.70
CA VAL A 246 41.30 -14.35 25.40
C VAL A 246 41.36 -13.02 24.64
N ASP A 247 41.42 -13.12 23.31
CA ASP A 247 41.30 -11.99 22.39
C ASP A 247 40.04 -12.16 21.49
N GLN A 248 39.97 -11.37 20.41
CA GLN A 248 38.90 -11.39 19.41
C GLN A 248 38.65 -12.77 18.78
N ARG A 249 39.65 -13.66 18.78
CA ARG A 249 39.55 -15.00 18.18
C ARG A 249 38.75 -15.97 19.03
N ALA A 250 38.51 -15.68 20.30
CA ALA A 250 37.58 -16.45 21.13
C ALA A 250 36.12 -16.27 20.63
N ASP A 251 35.72 -15.05 20.27
CA ASP A 251 34.40 -14.80 19.66
C ASP A 251 34.31 -15.39 18.25
N VAL A 252 35.43 -15.43 17.50
CA VAL A 252 35.50 -16.10 16.18
C VAL A 252 35.28 -17.62 16.33
N PHE A 253 35.78 -18.23 17.40
CA PHE A 253 35.47 -19.64 17.69
C PHE A 253 33.96 -19.83 17.94
N ALA A 254 33.35 -18.95 18.74
CA ALA A 254 31.91 -18.99 19.00
C ALA A 254 31.08 -18.77 17.72
N LEU A 255 31.50 -17.88 16.81
CA LEU A 255 30.93 -17.75 15.46
C LEU A 255 31.06 -19.06 14.68
N GLY A 256 32.22 -19.72 14.74
CA GLY A 256 32.42 -21.05 14.16
C GLY A 256 31.48 -22.12 14.72
N ALA A 257 31.22 -22.09 16.04
CA ALA A 257 30.30 -23.00 16.69
C ALA A 257 28.82 -22.72 16.32
N ILE A 258 28.45 -21.45 16.12
CA ILE A 258 27.14 -21.07 15.57
C ILE A 258 27.01 -21.55 14.12
N LEU A 259 28.03 -21.36 13.28
CA LEU A 259 28.04 -21.85 11.91
C LEU A 259 27.93 -23.37 11.87
N ALA A 260 28.65 -24.10 12.73
CA ALA A 260 28.51 -25.54 12.87
C ALA A 260 27.09 -25.95 13.26
N ALA A 261 26.43 -25.22 14.16
CA ALA A 261 25.03 -25.46 14.51
C ALA A 261 24.08 -25.19 13.33
N ILE A 262 24.33 -24.16 12.53
CA ILE A 262 23.57 -23.89 11.31
C ILE A 262 23.80 -24.97 10.25
N LEU A 263 25.01 -25.51 10.09
CA LEU A 263 25.30 -26.51 9.06
C LEU A 263 24.89 -27.93 9.47
N THR A 264 25.13 -28.30 10.73
CA THR A 264 24.99 -29.69 11.22
C THR A 264 23.80 -29.90 12.17
N GLY A 265 23.19 -28.81 12.66
CA GLY A 265 22.16 -28.88 13.70
C GLY A 265 22.70 -29.07 15.12
N ARG A 266 24.03 -29.14 15.30
CA ARG A 266 24.70 -29.39 16.58
C ARG A 266 25.78 -28.34 16.89
N PRO A 267 26.00 -27.97 18.16
CA PRO A 267 27.10 -27.08 18.54
C PRO A 267 28.46 -27.76 18.39
N ALA A 268 29.55 -27.01 18.62
CA ALA A 268 30.91 -27.52 18.48
C ALA A 268 31.27 -28.62 19.48
N PHE A 269 30.77 -28.51 20.72
CA PHE A 269 30.96 -29.51 21.77
C PHE A 269 29.61 -30.00 22.32
N VAL A 270 29.46 -31.32 22.42
CA VAL A 270 28.31 -31.99 23.03
C VAL A 270 28.83 -33.07 23.99
N GLY A 271 28.49 -32.97 25.28
CA GLY A 271 28.73 -34.00 26.29
C GLY A 271 27.42 -34.49 26.89
N ALA A 272 27.43 -35.63 27.59
CA ALA A 272 26.25 -36.15 28.28
C ALA A 272 25.82 -35.25 29.46
N ASN A 273 26.75 -34.45 29.99
CA ASN A 273 26.49 -33.45 31.01
C ASN A 273 27.37 -32.20 30.84
N LEU A 274 27.11 -31.17 31.66
CA LEU A 274 27.81 -29.89 31.60
C LEU A 274 29.33 -30.05 31.79
N LEU A 275 29.75 -30.87 32.77
CA LEU A 275 31.15 -31.08 33.11
C LEU A 275 31.93 -31.73 31.95
N GLU A 276 31.34 -32.75 31.32
CA GLU A 276 31.92 -33.43 30.16
C GLU A 276 32.04 -32.47 28.96
N THR A 277 31.04 -31.62 28.75
CA THR A 277 31.08 -30.63 27.64
C THR A 277 32.19 -29.60 27.85
N VAL A 278 32.41 -29.16 29.10
CA VAL A 278 33.52 -28.27 29.46
C VAL A 278 34.87 -28.95 29.29
N GLU A 279 34.99 -30.21 29.69
CA GLU A 279 36.23 -30.99 29.54
C GLU A 279 36.59 -31.17 28.05
N LYS A 280 35.60 -31.49 27.21
CA LYS A 280 35.76 -31.53 25.74
C LYS A 280 36.18 -30.17 25.17
N ALA A 281 35.55 -29.08 25.61
CA ALA A 281 35.91 -27.74 25.18
C ALA A 281 37.35 -27.38 25.57
N GLY A 282 37.75 -27.63 26.83
CA GLY A 282 39.10 -27.36 27.33
C GLY A 282 40.20 -28.17 26.63
N ARG A 283 39.91 -29.41 26.23
CA ARG A 283 40.81 -30.27 25.42
C ARG A 283 40.78 -29.96 23.92
N ALA A 284 39.89 -29.08 23.46
CA ALA A 284 39.63 -28.83 22.05
C ALA A 284 39.30 -30.12 21.26
N ASP A 285 38.46 -30.99 21.83
CA ASP A 285 38.02 -32.22 21.16
C ASP A 285 37.01 -31.93 20.04
N LEU A 286 37.54 -31.65 18.84
CA LEU A 286 36.78 -31.21 17.66
C LEU A 286 36.50 -32.33 16.65
N ALA A 287 36.94 -33.55 16.94
CA ALA A 287 36.86 -34.67 15.99
C ALA A 287 35.40 -34.95 15.58
N GLU A 288 34.48 -34.91 16.55
CA GLU A 288 33.06 -35.15 16.33
C GLU A 288 32.42 -34.08 15.44
N VAL A 289 32.64 -32.79 15.72
CA VAL A 289 32.07 -31.70 14.92
C VAL A 289 32.67 -31.68 13.50
N PHE A 290 33.95 -31.99 13.34
CA PHE A 290 34.58 -32.05 12.01
C PHE A 290 34.04 -33.20 11.16
N ALA A 291 33.81 -34.38 11.76
CA ALA A 291 33.16 -35.49 11.07
C ALA A 291 31.73 -35.14 10.63
N HIS A 292 30.96 -34.46 11.48
CA HIS A 292 29.62 -33.99 11.10
C HIS A 292 29.65 -32.93 9.99
N LEU A 293 30.61 -32.01 10.02
CA LEU A 293 30.79 -31.01 8.96
C LEU A 293 31.14 -31.65 7.62
N ASP A 294 32.01 -32.67 7.62
CA ASP A 294 32.35 -33.40 6.39
C ASP A 294 31.17 -34.21 5.83
N ALA A 295 30.23 -34.62 6.69
CA ALA A 295 29.04 -35.39 6.31
C ALA A 295 27.78 -34.54 6.03
N CYS A 296 27.79 -33.23 6.30
CA CYS A 296 26.57 -32.41 6.26
C CYS A 296 26.10 -31.99 4.86
N GLY A 297 26.93 -32.19 3.83
CA GLY A 297 26.60 -31.87 2.44
C GLY A 297 26.58 -30.38 2.10
N ALA A 298 27.14 -29.52 2.96
CA ALA A 298 27.34 -28.10 2.70
C ALA A 298 28.50 -27.83 1.72
N ASP A 299 28.55 -26.63 1.14
CA ASP A 299 29.64 -26.24 0.23
C ASP A 299 31.01 -26.30 0.93
N ALA A 300 32.03 -26.81 0.22
CA ALA A 300 33.37 -26.99 0.76
C ALA A 300 33.99 -25.69 1.30
N GLU A 301 33.65 -24.54 0.70
CA GLU A 301 34.08 -23.22 1.15
C GLU A 301 33.54 -22.88 2.56
N LEU A 302 32.27 -23.20 2.85
CA LEU A 302 31.66 -23.00 4.18
C LEU A 302 32.21 -23.97 5.21
N ILE A 303 32.43 -25.23 4.83
CA ILE A 303 33.05 -26.23 5.72
C ILE A 303 34.46 -25.79 6.10
N ALA A 304 35.25 -25.33 5.12
CA ALA A 304 36.59 -24.81 5.36
C ALA A 304 36.59 -23.59 6.28
N LEU A 305 35.70 -22.62 6.04
CA LEU A 305 35.55 -21.45 6.91
C LEU A 305 35.17 -21.85 8.34
N CYS A 306 34.19 -22.76 8.49
CA CYS A 306 33.75 -23.25 9.80
C CYS A 306 34.89 -23.96 10.56
N LYS A 307 35.65 -24.83 9.89
CA LYS A 307 36.81 -25.51 10.48
C LYS A 307 37.91 -24.54 10.91
N ARG A 308 38.22 -23.52 10.10
CA ARG A 308 39.20 -22.48 10.48
C ARG A 308 38.73 -21.65 11.67
N CYS A 309 37.44 -21.30 11.75
CA CYS A 309 36.90 -20.60 12.92
C CYS A 309 37.02 -21.47 14.19
N LEU A 310 36.82 -22.78 14.07
CA LEU A 310 36.91 -23.75 15.16
C LEU A 310 38.35 -24.22 15.47
N SER A 311 39.39 -23.69 14.83
CA SER A 311 40.77 -24.15 15.07
C SER A 311 41.14 -24.14 16.56
N ALA A 312 41.76 -25.21 17.05
CA ALA A 312 42.17 -25.31 18.46
C ALA A 312 43.13 -24.18 18.87
N LYS A 313 44.03 -23.79 17.96
CA LYS A 313 44.96 -22.67 18.10
C LYS A 313 44.30 -21.36 17.68
N PRO A 314 44.28 -20.32 18.53
CA PRO A 314 43.69 -19.03 18.18
C PRO A 314 44.30 -18.38 16.93
N GLU A 315 45.61 -18.53 16.71
CA GLU A 315 46.34 -17.94 15.58
C GLU A 315 45.91 -18.44 14.21
N ASP A 316 45.35 -19.66 14.14
CA ASP A 316 44.86 -20.28 12.92
C ASP A 316 43.42 -19.83 12.57
N ARG A 317 42.78 -19.06 13.45
CA ARG A 317 41.43 -18.52 13.25
C ARG A 317 41.47 -17.18 12.50
N PRO A 318 40.41 -16.82 11.77
CA PRO A 318 40.23 -15.45 11.27
C PRO A 318 40.47 -14.41 12.37
N ALA A 319 41.11 -13.29 12.03
CA ALA A 319 41.59 -12.34 13.02
C ALA A 319 40.48 -11.72 13.87
N ASN A 320 39.27 -11.56 13.32
CA ASN A 320 38.12 -10.98 14.00
C ASN A 320 36.80 -11.30 13.26
N GLY A 321 35.67 -10.92 13.84
CA GLY A 321 34.34 -11.12 13.26
C GLY A 321 34.14 -10.45 11.89
N GLN A 322 34.84 -9.34 11.60
CA GLN A 322 34.73 -8.66 10.30
C GLN A 322 35.34 -9.49 9.17
N VAL A 323 36.44 -10.20 9.42
CA VAL A 323 37.03 -11.12 8.43
C VAL A 323 36.02 -12.22 8.09
N VAL A 324 35.38 -12.81 9.11
CA VAL A 324 34.34 -13.84 8.92
C VAL A 324 33.15 -13.27 8.15
N ALA A 325 32.68 -12.06 8.48
CA ALA A 325 31.58 -11.40 7.76
C ALA A 325 31.89 -11.23 6.27
N ASN A 326 33.10 -10.77 5.93
CA ASN A 326 33.52 -10.57 4.55
C ASN A 326 33.59 -11.89 3.77
N GLU A 327 34.08 -12.96 4.39
CA GLU A 327 34.13 -14.29 3.77
C GLU A 327 32.74 -14.88 3.53
N VAL A 328 31.81 -14.72 4.49
CA VAL A 328 30.41 -15.16 4.33
C VAL A 328 29.71 -14.34 3.23
N ALA A 329 29.93 -13.03 3.17
CA ALA A 329 29.39 -12.18 2.12
C ALA A 329 29.93 -12.57 0.73
N ALA A 330 31.23 -12.85 0.62
CA ALA A 330 31.86 -13.33 -0.61
C ALA A 330 31.28 -14.69 -1.05
N TYR A 331 31.06 -15.60 -0.10
CA TYR A 331 30.39 -16.87 -0.37
C TYR A 331 28.96 -16.68 -0.89
N ARG A 332 28.15 -15.83 -0.25
CA ARG A 332 26.77 -15.56 -0.70
C ARG A 332 26.74 -14.96 -2.11
N ALA A 333 27.64 -14.03 -2.40
CA ALA A 333 27.78 -13.45 -3.73
C ALA A 333 28.19 -14.49 -4.78
N SER A 334 29.09 -15.42 -4.42
CA SER A 334 29.51 -16.51 -5.32
C SER A 334 28.37 -17.48 -5.62
N VAL A 335 27.57 -17.86 -4.61
CA VAL A 335 26.37 -18.69 -4.77
C VAL A 335 25.34 -18.01 -5.64
N GLU A 336 25.05 -16.72 -5.41
CA GLU A 336 24.10 -15.96 -6.23
C GLU A 336 24.57 -15.87 -7.68
N GLN A 337 25.87 -15.69 -7.91
CA GLN A 337 26.44 -15.69 -9.25
C GLN A 337 26.35 -17.09 -9.91
N ARG A 338 26.57 -18.18 -9.17
CA ARG A 338 26.40 -19.56 -9.65
C ARG A 338 24.93 -19.83 -10.04
N LEU A 339 23.97 -19.40 -9.22
CA LEU A 339 22.52 -19.51 -9.49
C LEU A 339 22.13 -18.74 -10.74
N ARG A 340 22.51 -17.46 -10.84
CA ARG A 340 22.25 -16.63 -12.04
C ARG A 340 22.88 -17.24 -13.29
N ARG A 341 24.11 -17.75 -13.21
CA ARG A 341 24.76 -18.46 -14.33
C ARG A 341 24.00 -19.72 -14.71
N ALA A 342 23.56 -20.53 -13.74
CA ALA A 342 22.78 -21.74 -14.00
C ALA A 342 21.41 -21.44 -14.62
N GLU A 343 20.73 -20.38 -14.19
CA GLU A 343 19.49 -19.89 -14.80
C GLU A 343 19.73 -19.39 -16.22
N THR A 344 20.81 -18.64 -16.43
CA THR A 344 21.22 -18.16 -17.76
C THR A 344 21.58 -19.33 -18.67
N ASP A 345 22.25 -20.35 -18.16
CA ASP A 345 22.66 -21.53 -18.92
C ASP A 345 21.47 -22.46 -19.20
N ARG A 346 20.47 -22.54 -18.31
CA ARG A 346 19.18 -23.18 -18.60
C ARG A 346 18.41 -22.43 -19.68
N ALA A 347 18.30 -21.11 -19.56
CA ALA A 347 17.66 -20.27 -20.57
C ALA A 347 18.39 -20.38 -21.93
N ARG A 348 19.73 -20.46 -21.92
CA ARG A 348 20.59 -20.71 -23.10
C ARG A 348 20.44 -22.14 -23.62
N ALA A 349 20.26 -23.14 -22.77
CA ALA A 349 20.04 -24.52 -23.19
C ALA A 349 18.66 -24.67 -23.84
N GLU A 350 17.64 -23.99 -23.33
CA GLU A 350 16.30 -23.93 -23.92
C GLU A 350 16.30 -23.17 -25.25
N THR A 351 17.00 -22.03 -25.35
CA THR A 351 17.19 -21.35 -26.63
C THR A 351 18.05 -22.17 -27.61
N ARG A 352 19.10 -22.87 -27.14
CA ARG A 352 19.88 -23.79 -27.98
C ARG A 352 19.06 -25.00 -28.42
N ALA A 353 18.16 -25.54 -27.61
CA ALA A 353 17.25 -26.61 -27.99
C ALA A 353 16.24 -26.13 -29.05
N ALA A 354 15.70 -24.91 -28.89
CA ALA A 354 14.84 -24.26 -29.88
C ALA A 354 15.59 -23.91 -31.17
N GLU A 355 16.84 -23.44 -31.08
CA GLU A 355 17.72 -23.20 -32.22
C GLU A 355 18.19 -24.48 -32.88
N GLN A 356 18.43 -25.56 -32.15
CA GLN A 356 18.79 -26.87 -32.70
C GLN A 356 17.60 -27.52 -33.42
N ALA A 357 16.36 -27.30 -32.99
CA ALA A 357 15.16 -27.68 -33.74
C ALA A 357 15.02 -26.89 -35.06
N LYS A 358 15.41 -25.60 -35.08
CA LYS A 358 15.51 -24.77 -36.29
C LYS A 358 16.72 -25.15 -37.17
N ARG A 359 17.88 -25.42 -36.57
CA ARG A 359 19.12 -25.81 -37.25
C ARG A 359 19.06 -27.23 -37.80
N ARG A 360 18.33 -28.18 -37.20
CA ARG A 360 18.09 -29.50 -37.82
C ARG A 360 17.35 -29.37 -39.15
N ARG A 361 16.51 -28.34 -39.34
CA ARG A 361 15.87 -28.01 -40.62
C ARG A 361 16.77 -27.27 -41.61
N VAL A 362 17.86 -26.63 -41.15
CA VAL A 362 18.80 -25.85 -41.99
C VAL A 362 20.10 -26.62 -42.30
N VAL A 363 20.57 -27.47 -41.40
CA VAL A 363 21.74 -28.35 -41.56
C VAL A 363 21.45 -29.52 -42.51
N GLN A 364 20.17 -29.90 -42.68
CA GLN A 364 19.73 -30.77 -43.79
C GLN A 364 19.98 -30.15 -45.18
N TRP A 365 20.14 -28.82 -45.28
CA TRP A 365 20.45 -28.11 -46.52
C TRP A 365 21.92 -27.68 -46.66
N ALA A 366 22.72 -27.70 -45.59
CA ALA A 366 24.10 -27.19 -45.60
C ALA A 366 25.19 -28.25 -45.36
N GLY A 367 24.83 -29.51 -45.04
CA GLY A 367 25.77 -30.60 -44.78
C GLY A 367 26.56 -31.12 -45.98
N GLY A 368 26.31 -30.62 -47.19
CA GLY A 368 26.94 -31.11 -48.42
C GLY A 368 28.26 -30.47 -48.83
N LEU A 369 28.66 -29.31 -48.29
CA LEU A 369 29.72 -28.50 -48.93
C LEU A 369 31.00 -28.24 -48.11
N ILE A 370 31.08 -28.67 -46.84
CA ILE A 370 32.27 -28.38 -45.99
C ILE A 370 32.80 -29.67 -45.34
N ALA A 371 32.62 -30.81 -46.02
CA ALA A 371 33.24 -32.08 -45.67
C ALA A 371 34.49 -32.39 -46.52
N VAL A 372 34.86 -31.51 -47.47
CA VAL A 372 35.86 -31.85 -48.51
C VAL A 372 37.20 -31.12 -48.38
N VAL A 373 37.35 -30.04 -47.60
CA VAL A 373 38.54 -29.16 -47.79
C VAL A 373 39.48 -28.99 -46.59
N LEU A 374 39.12 -29.36 -45.35
CA LEU A 374 39.95 -28.98 -44.19
C LEU A 374 40.43 -30.16 -43.32
N LEU A 375 40.69 -31.32 -43.93
CA LEU A 375 41.17 -32.52 -43.22
C LEU A 375 42.60 -32.99 -43.56
N ALA A 376 43.44 -32.24 -44.28
CA ALA A 376 44.71 -32.82 -44.77
C ALA A 376 46.02 -32.03 -44.57
N GLY A 377 46.04 -30.81 -44.02
CA GLY A 377 47.19 -29.92 -44.26
C GLY A 377 48.23 -29.68 -43.15
N LEU A 378 47.83 -29.41 -41.92
CA LEU A 378 48.55 -28.41 -41.11
C LEU A 378 48.99 -28.87 -39.70
N GLY A 379 49.03 -30.17 -39.44
CA GLY A 379 49.27 -30.68 -38.07
C GLY A 379 50.74 -30.86 -37.67
N VAL A 380 51.63 -31.18 -38.61
CA VAL A 380 52.90 -31.83 -38.23
C VAL A 380 54.15 -30.92 -38.36
N SER A 381 54.14 -29.89 -39.22
CA SER A 381 55.30 -28.98 -39.35
C SER A 381 55.33 -27.82 -38.34
N LEU A 382 54.19 -27.42 -37.77
CA LEU A 382 54.12 -26.32 -36.79
C LEU A 382 54.70 -26.72 -35.42
N TRP A 383 54.70 -28.01 -35.09
CA TRP A 383 55.12 -28.51 -33.79
C TRP A 383 56.64 -28.42 -33.56
N GLN A 384 57.46 -28.55 -34.62
CA GLN A 384 58.92 -28.54 -34.50
C GLN A 384 59.53 -27.12 -34.51
N MET A 385 58.85 -26.13 -35.10
CA MET A 385 59.32 -24.74 -35.14
C MET A 385 59.07 -23.98 -33.81
N GLN A 386 58.09 -24.44 -33.02
CA GLN A 386 57.62 -23.77 -31.80
C GLN A 386 58.62 -23.88 -30.62
N ARG A 387 59.45 -24.93 -30.58
CA ARG A 387 60.20 -25.31 -29.38
C ARG A 387 61.53 -24.56 -29.19
N ALA A 388 62.02 -23.89 -30.23
CA ALA A 388 63.31 -23.18 -30.20
C ALA A 388 63.18 -21.65 -29.96
N ILE A 389 61.98 -21.07 -30.07
CA ILE A 389 61.70 -19.62 -29.90
C ILE A 389 61.11 -19.30 -28.50
N THR A 390 60.64 -20.32 -27.77
CA THR A 390 59.90 -20.15 -26.50
C THR A 390 60.74 -19.73 -25.30
N ALA A 391 62.06 -19.96 -25.29
CA ALA A 391 62.89 -19.70 -24.12
C ALA A 391 63.22 -18.20 -23.90
N GLU A 392 63.41 -17.42 -24.98
CA GLU A 392 63.59 -15.96 -24.87
C GLU A 392 62.25 -15.22 -24.75
N ARG A 393 61.20 -15.71 -25.42
CA ARG A 393 59.85 -15.11 -25.32
C ARG A 393 59.25 -15.20 -23.93
N GLN A 394 59.47 -16.30 -23.18
CA GLN A 394 58.90 -16.44 -21.83
C GLN A 394 59.38 -15.36 -20.85
N THR A 395 60.64 -14.93 -20.92
CA THR A 395 61.16 -13.89 -20.00
C THR A 395 60.76 -12.47 -20.42
N ALA A 396 60.56 -12.22 -21.72
CA ALA A 396 60.02 -10.97 -22.24
C ALA A 396 58.49 -10.88 -22.03
N GLU A 397 57.76 -11.98 -22.24
CA GLU A 397 56.33 -12.11 -21.95
C GLU A 397 56.06 -12.04 -20.44
N GLU A 398 56.91 -12.57 -19.56
CA GLU A 398 56.77 -12.38 -18.12
C GLU A 398 57.00 -10.94 -17.68
N ARG A 399 57.93 -10.20 -18.32
CA ARG A 399 58.16 -8.77 -18.04
C ARG A 399 57.02 -7.90 -18.58
N ASP A 400 56.55 -8.18 -19.79
CA ASP A 400 55.39 -7.49 -20.39
C ASP A 400 54.08 -7.85 -19.68
N ALA A 401 53.92 -9.09 -19.22
CA ALA A 401 52.78 -9.53 -18.40
C ALA A 401 52.84 -8.93 -16.99
N LYS A 402 54.02 -8.79 -16.38
CA LYS A 402 54.18 -8.07 -15.11
C LYS A 402 53.92 -6.57 -15.26
N ALA A 403 54.38 -5.96 -16.37
CA ALA A 403 54.10 -4.56 -16.68
C ALA A 403 52.60 -4.33 -16.90
N LYS A 404 51.94 -5.17 -17.71
CA LYS A 404 50.48 -5.15 -17.92
C LYS A 404 49.69 -5.48 -16.67
N ALA A 405 50.18 -6.38 -15.80
CA ALA A 405 49.54 -6.69 -14.53
C ALA A 405 49.65 -5.51 -13.55
N LEU A 406 50.79 -4.82 -13.50
CA LEU A 406 50.97 -3.61 -12.71
C LEU A 406 50.14 -2.43 -13.26
N GLU A 407 50.02 -2.32 -14.57
CA GLU A 407 49.15 -1.33 -15.23
C GLU A 407 47.66 -1.65 -14.99
N ALA A 408 47.26 -2.92 -15.04
CA ALA A 408 45.91 -3.36 -14.70
C ALA A 408 45.61 -3.18 -13.20
N GLU A 409 46.60 -3.39 -12.32
CA GLU A 409 46.48 -3.17 -10.88
C GLU A 409 46.36 -1.68 -10.55
N THR A 410 47.15 -0.82 -11.21
CA THR A 410 47.04 0.64 -11.03
C THR A 410 45.74 1.18 -11.60
N LEU A 411 45.27 0.67 -12.74
CA LEU A 411 43.95 1.01 -13.30
C LEU A 411 42.81 0.54 -12.39
N ALA A 412 42.87 -0.70 -11.88
CA ALA A 412 41.88 -1.24 -10.94
C ALA A 412 41.86 -0.46 -9.63
N LYS A 413 43.03 -0.01 -9.14
CA LYS A 413 43.14 0.83 -7.94
C LYS A 413 42.57 2.23 -8.19
N GLN A 414 42.84 2.84 -9.34
CA GLN A 414 42.22 4.11 -9.73
C GLN A 414 40.70 3.98 -9.89
N GLU A 415 40.21 2.88 -10.47
CA GLU A 415 38.76 2.62 -10.55
C GLU A 415 38.13 2.39 -9.18
N ALA A 416 38.82 1.67 -8.28
CA ALA A 416 38.36 1.46 -6.91
C ALA A 416 38.31 2.77 -6.11
N GLU A 417 39.34 3.61 -6.20
CA GLU A 417 39.37 4.95 -5.58
C GLU A 417 38.27 5.86 -6.15
N ARG A 418 38.06 5.80 -7.47
CA ARG A 418 36.98 6.53 -8.15
C ARG A 418 35.60 6.04 -7.66
N ASN A 419 35.39 4.74 -7.54
CA ASN A 419 34.15 4.15 -7.03
C ASN A 419 33.91 4.49 -5.55
N LEU A 420 34.97 4.52 -4.73
CA LEU A 420 34.89 4.93 -3.32
C LEU A 420 34.53 6.42 -3.19
N ALA A 421 35.12 7.29 -4.02
CA ALA A 421 34.77 8.70 -4.08
C ALA A 421 33.31 8.91 -4.51
N TYR A 422 32.80 8.09 -5.44
CA TYR A 422 31.40 8.11 -5.85
C TYR A 422 30.44 7.62 -4.76
N ALA A 423 30.79 6.56 -4.04
CA ALA A 423 30.00 6.09 -2.90
C ALA A 423 29.93 7.15 -1.79
N ARG A 424 31.03 7.86 -1.53
CA ARG A 424 31.05 8.99 -0.58
C ARG A 424 30.12 10.12 -1.03
N LYS A 425 30.21 10.55 -2.29
CA LYS A 425 29.36 11.63 -2.83
C LYS A 425 27.88 11.23 -2.89
N GLY A 426 27.58 9.96 -3.18
CA GLY A 426 26.23 9.40 -3.09
C GLY A 426 25.68 9.40 -1.66
N ASN A 427 26.51 9.03 -0.68
CA ASN A 427 26.16 9.11 0.74
C ASN A 427 26.02 10.55 1.25
N GLU A 428 26.81 11.50 0.74
CA GLU A 428 26.64 12.92 1.02
C GLU A 428 25.31 13.45 0.48
N LEU A 429 24.92 13.05 -0.73
CA LEU A 429 23.64 13.42 -1.34
C LEU A 429 22.44 12.79 -0.62
N LEU A 430 22.55 11.52 -0.22
CA LEU A 430 21.56 10.90 0.66
C LEU A 430 21.51 11.61 2.01
N GLY A 431 22.67 11.94 2.58
CA GLY A 431 22.79 12.72 3.81
C GLY A 431 22.14 14.09 3.70
N SER A 432 22.26 14.78 2.57
CA SER A 432 21.64 16.10 2.35
C SER A 432 20.12 16.05 2.27
N VAL A 433 19.53 14.91 1.86
CA VAL A 433 18.08 14.70 1.94
C VAL A 433 17.59 14.76 3.40
N PHE A 434 18.40 14.28 4.33
CA PHE A 434 18.07 14.20 5.76
C PHE A 434 18.76 15.25 6.64
N SER A 435 19.65 16.08 6.10
CA SER A 435 20.49 16.99 6.90
C SER A 435 19.72 18.15 7.53
N GLU A 436 18.63 18.60 6.89
CA GLU A 436 17.71 19.61 7.46
C GLU A 436 16.57 18.98 8.28
N LEU A 437 16.50 17.65 8.37
CA LEU A 437 15.52 16.96 9.21
C LEU A 437 16.11 16.83 10.61
N ASP A 438 15.74 17.75 11.50
CA ASP A 438 16.09 17.65 12.91
C ASP A 438 15.14 16.67 13.59
N PRO A 439 15.62 15.49 14.06
CA PRO A 439 14.79 14.54 14.78
C PRO A 439 14.29 15.07 16.14
N LYS A 440 14.75 16.25 16.59
CA LYS A 440 14.29 16.97 17.78
C LYS A 440 13.43 18.20 17.44
N ALA A 441 13.25 18.55 16.17
CA ALA A 441 12.36 19.64 15.79
C ALA A 441 10.92 19.22 16.02
N ASN A 442 10.18 20.04 16.77
CA ASN A 442 8.72 19.91 16.89
C ASN A 442 8.08 20.40 15.58
N TYR A 443 8.01 19.54 14.57
CA TYR A 443 7.14 19.77 13.42
C TYR A 443 5.69 19.82 13.95
N ALA A 444 5.02 20.95 13.76
CA ALA A 444 3.68 21.14 14.30
C ALA A 444 2.66 20.21 13.63
N THR A 445 2.94 19.76 12.40
CA THR A 445 2.08 18.85 11.62
C THR A 445 2.88 17.95 10.67
N VAL A 446 2.27 16.84 10.23
CA VAL A 446 2.81 15.95 9.16
C VAL A 446 3.05 16.71 7.85
N ALA A 447 2.28 17.78 7.59
CA ALA A 447 2.44 18.61 6.40
C ALA A 447 3.78 19.37 6.40
N GLU A 448 4.20 19.89 7.56
CA GLU A 448 5.46 20.62 7.69
C GLU A 448 6.68 19.71 7.47
N PHE A 449 6.66 18.51 8.05
CA PHE A 449 7.68 17.48 7.79
C PHE A 449 7.74 17.11 6.30
N ARG A 450 6.58 16.92 5.68
CA ARG A 450 6.46 16.59 4.26
C ARG A 450 7.06 17.70 3.38
N ASP A 451 6.84 18.96 3.72
CA ASP A 451 7.36 20.11 2.96
C ASP A 451 8.89 20.23 3.06
N VAL A 452 9.48 20.00 4.23
CA VAL A 452 10.94 19.96 4.41
C VAL A 452 11.56 18.81 3.61
N LEU A 453 10.99 17.60 3.72
CA LEU A 453 11.47 16.44 2.96
C LEU A 453 11.36 16.68 1.44
N LYS A 454 10.25 17.26 0.99
CA LYS A 454 10.03 17.61 -0.42
C LYS A 454 11.03 18.64 -0.94
N LYS A 455 11.35 19.66 -0.15
CA LYS A 455 12.41 20.64 -0.46
C LYS A 455 13.77 19.94 -0.60
N ASN A 456 14.11 19.05 0.34
CA ASN A 456 15.40 18.35 0.32
C ASN A 456 15.52 17.39 -0.87
N LEU A 457 14.46 16.67 -1.22
CA LEU A 457 14.42 15.82 -2.42
C LEU A 457 14.59 16.62 -3.71
N ARG A 458 13.99 17.83 -3.80
CA ARG A 458 14.22 18.76 -4.93
C ARG A 458 15.67 19.20 -5.02
N ASN A 459 16.27 19.58 -3.90
CA ASN A 459 17.68 19.99 -3.86
C ASN A 459 18.61 18.86 -4.27
N ALA A 460 18.35 17.63 -3.79
CA ALA A 460 19.10 16.44 -4.20
C ALA A 460 18.97 16.18 -5.71
N ALA A 461 17.77 16.39 -6.28
CA ALA A 461 17.54 16.25 -7.72
C ALA A 461 18.37 17.25 -8.54
N GLN A 462 18.48 18.50 -8.08
CA GLN A 462 19.28 19.54 -8.72
C GLN A 462 20.79 19.31 -8.53
N GLN A 463 21.23 18.84 -7.37
CA GLN A 463 22.65 18.55 -7.10
C GLN A 463 23.18 17.40 -7.97
N LEU A 464 22.32 16.48 -8.40
CA LEU A 464 22.65 15.45 -9.40
C LEU A 464 22.90 16.02 -10.81
N GLU A 465 22.66 17.31 -11.07
CA GLU A 465 22.82 17.96 -12.38
C GLU A 465 24.23 18.54 -12.63
N GLY A 466 25.11 18.53 -11.61
CA GLY A 466 26.49 19.04 -11.71
C GLY A 466 27.50 17.99 -12.16
N THR A 467 28.43 18.37 -13.04
CA THR A 467 29.45 17.47 -13.62
C THR A 467 30.33 16.80 -12.55
N ALA A 468 30.63 15.51 -12.81
CA ALA A 468 31.40 14.56 -12.00
C ALA A 468 30.64 13.92 -10.82
N ILE A 469 29.70 13.02 -11.15
CA ILE A 469 29.23 11.96 -10.24
C ILE A 469 29.25 10.65 -11.03
N GLY A 470 29.92 9.63 -10.51
CA GLY A 470 29.58 8.23 -10.76
C GLY A 470 29.94 7.61 -12.11
N ASP A 471 29.89 6.27 -12.11
CA ASP A 471 29.47 5.53 -13.28
C ASP A 471 28.05 6.01 -13.71
N PRO A 472 27.80 6.29 -15.00
CA PRO A 472 26.51 6.81 -15.46
C PRO A 472 25.29 5.95 -15.09
N LEU A 473 25.43 4.63 -14.99
CA LEU A 473 24.31 3.76 -14.62
C LEU A 473 23.96 3.90 -13.13
N THR A 474 24.97 4.09 -12.29
CA THR A 474 24.76 4.39 -10.86
C THR A 474 24.00 5.71 -10.67
N VAL A 475 24.33 6.73 -11.47
CA VAL A 475 23.60 8.01 -11.46
C VAL A 475 22.15 7.81 -11.91
N ALA A 476 21.94 7.02 -12.97
CA ALA A 476 20.60 6.70 -13.43
C ALA A 476 19.77 5.92 -12.39
N GLU A 477 20.40 5.05 -11.58
CA GLU A 477 19.76 4.36 -10.46
C GLU A 477 19.34 5.32 -9.34
N MET A 478 20.21 6.26 -8.98
CA MET A 478 19.90 7.30 -7.99
C MET A 478 18.76 8.19 -8.47
N GLN A 479 18.82 8.62 -9.74
CA GLN A 479 17.74 9.37 -10.38
C GLN A 479 16.43 8.57 -10.39
N HIS A 480 16.46 7.29 -10.76
CA HIS A 480 15.28 6.43 -10.73
C HIS A 480 14.64 6.36 -9.33
N THR A 481 15.46 6.14 -8.31
CA THR A 481 15.02 6.08 -6.91
C THR A 481 14.43 7.42 -6.45
N LEU A 482 15.11 8.51 -6.77
CA LEU A 482 14.66 9.86 -6.45
C LEU A 482 13.33 10.19 -7.16
N GLY A 483 13.20 9.82 -8.43
CA GLY A 483 11.96 9.98 -9.20
C GLY A 483 10.79 9.24 -8.55
N ARG A 484 11.01 8.01 -8.06
CA ARG A 484 9.98 7.25 -7.34
C ARG A 484 9.57 7.95 -6.04
N SER A 485 10.53 8.45 -5.27
CA SER A 485 10.26 9.19 -4.03
C SER A 485 9.51 10.50 -4.29
N LEU A 486 9.92 11.27 -5.31
CA LEU A 486 9.24 12.50 -5.72
C LEU A 486 7.80 12.22 -6.16
N LEU A 487 7.58 11.16 -6.94
CA LEU A 487 6.24 10.76 -7.36
C LEU A 487 5.36 10.40 -6.15
N GLY A 488 5.89 9.64 -5.19
CA GLY A 488 5.19 9.30 -3.94
C GLY A 488 4.83 10.52 -3.08
N MET A 489 5.57 11.62 -3.23
CA MET A 489 5.30 12.91 -2.56
C MET A 489 4.36 13.83 -3.34
N GLY A 490 3.86 13.37 -4.51
CA GLY A 490 2.97 14.13 -5.39
C GLY A 490 3.69 15.08 -6.35
N GLU A 491 5.02 15.01 -6.47
CA GLU A 491 5.83 15.87 -7.34
C GLU A 491 6.00 15.28 -8.74
N ALA A 492 4.88 15.05 -9.44
CA ALA A 492 4.88 14.36 -10.72
C ALA A 492 5.76 15.03 -11.80
N GLU A 493 5.77 16.36 -11.89
CA GLU A 493 6.55 17.10 -12.90
C GLU A 493 8.07 16.99 -12.71
N LEU A 494 8.52 17.00 -11.46
CA LEU A 494 9.93 16.81 -11.14
C LEU A 494 10.33 15.35 -11.34
N ALA A 495 9.46 14.41 -10.96
CA ALA A 495 9.67 12.99 -11.21
C ALA A 495 9.85 12.71 -12.71
N ILE A 496 9.01 13.31 -13.59
CA ILE A 496 9.16 13.24 -15.06
C ILE A 496 10.57 13.66 -15.48
N THR A 497 11.02 14.82 -15.01
CA THR A 497 12.34 15.39 -15.37
C THR A 497 13.47 14.45 -14.98
N VAL A 498 13.42 13.88 -13.77
CA VAL A 498 14.46 12.97 -13.27
C VAL A 498 14.40 11.62 -14.00
N PHE A 499 13.20 11.08 -14.25
CA PHE A 499 13.05 9.82 -14.97
C PHE A 499 13.47 9.91 -16.45
N GLU A 500 13.24 11.03 -17.14
CA GLU A 500 13.72 11.21 -18.53
C GLU A 500 15.26 11.17 -18.60
N LYS A 501 15.95 11.74 -17.59
CA LYS A 501 17.43 11.69 -17.51
C LYS A 501 17.94 10.27 -17.26
N ALA A 502 17.31 9.56 -16.32
CA ALA A 502 17.63 8.17 -16.05
C ALA A 502 17.38 7.29 -17.28
N ARG A 503 16.27 7.53 -18.00
CA ARG A 503 15.92 6.85 -19.26
C ARG A 503 16.98 7.07 -20.32
N ALA A 504 17.37 8.32 -20.58
CA ALA A 504 18.36 8.66 -21.59
C ALA A 504 19.69 7.93 -21.32
N THR A 505 20.12 7.92 -20.06
CA THR A 505 21.37 7.27 -19.65
C THR A 505 21.29 5.73 -19.77
N ARG A 506 20.21 5.11 -19.27
CA ARG A 506 20.01 3.65 -19.37
C ARG A 506 19.83 3.20 -20.81
N ALA A 507 19.08 3.93 -21.63
CA ALA A 507 18.90 3.61 -23.04
C ALA A 507 20.22 3.66 -23.82
N ALA A 508 21.09 4.65 -23.54
CA ALA A 508 22.38 4.78 -24.20
C ALA A 508 23.40 3.69 -23.79
N ARG A 509 23.31 3.19 -22.55
CA ARG A 509 24.32 2.28 -21.97
C ARG A 509 23.90 0.80 -21.98
N LEU A 510 22.62 0.52 -21.75
CA LEU A 510 22.06 -0.82 -21.64
C LEU A 510 21.19 -1.21 -22.83
N GLY A 511 20.71 -0.22 -23.60
CA GLY A 511 19.71 -0.40 -24.64
C GLY A 511 18.29 -0.11 -24.17
N ALA A 512 17.41 0.19 -25.13
CA ALA A 512 16.01 0.57 -24.87
C ALA A 512 15.15 -0.56 -24.30
N ASP A 513 15.53 -1.82 -24.55
CA ASP A 513 14.78 -3.02 -24.20
C ASP A 513 15.35 -3.77 -23.00
N HIS A 514 16.35 -3.21 -22.34
CA HIS A 514 16.88 -3.72 -21.07
C HIS A 514 15.83 -3.60 -19.95
N PRO A 515 15.69 -4.61 -19.05
CA PRO A 515 14.71 -4.59 -17.96
C PRO A 515 14.69 -3.28 -17.14
N ASP A 516 15.86 -2.76 -16.77
CA ASP A 516 15.97 -1.51 -15.99
C ASP A 516 15.55 -0.27 -16.78
N THR A 517 15.77 -0.27 -18.10
CA THR A 517 15.29 0.80 -18.98
C THR A 517 13.77 0.74 -19.07
N LEU A 518 13.20 -0.45 -19.26
CA LEU A 518 11.75 -0.68 -19.32
C LEU A 518 11.05 -0.30 -18.01
N THR A 519 11.61 -0.69 -16.86
CA THR A 519 11.10 -0.29 -15.54
C THR A 519 11.13 1.22 -15.37
N ASN A 520 12.19 1.89 -15.85
CA ASN A 520 12.27 3.34 -15.83
C ASN A 520 11.21 4.01 -16.71
N VAL A 521 11.01 3.51 -17.94
CA VAL A 521 9.99 4.03 -18.85
C VAL A 521 8.58 3.81 -18.28
N GLY A 522 8.33 2.66 -17.65
CA GLY A 522 7.07 2.38 -16.96
C GLY A 522 6.77 3.37 -15.82
N ASN A 523 7.78 3.76 -15.04
CA ASN A 523 7.62 4.75 -13.96
C ASN A 523 7.54 6.19 -14.49
N LEU A 524 8.24 6.50 -15.58
CA LEU A 524 8.09 7.77 -16.31
C LEU A 524 6.66 7.94 -16.82
N ALA A 525 6.10 6.90 -17.44
CA ALA A 525 4.70 6.87 -17.87
C ALA A 525 3.73 7.05 -16.69
N GLY A 526 4.00 6.39 -15.55
CA GLY A 526 3.26 6.63 -14.30
C GLY A 526 3.34 8.08 -13.83
N SER A 527 4.48 8.74 -14.00
CA SER A 527 4.65 10.16 -13.64
C SER A 527 3.83 11.08 -14.56
N TYR A 528 3.82 10.81 -15.87
CA TYR A 528 2.92 11.48 -16.81
C TYR A 528 1.44 11.27 -16.46
N TYR A 529 1.07 10.05 -16.07
CA TYR A 529 -0.27 9.73 -15.61
C TYR A 529 -0.68 10.57 -14.39
N HIS A 530 0.17 10.63 -13.36
CA HIS A 530 -0.10 11.44 -12.16
C HIS A 530 -0.09 12.95 -12.42
N ALA A 531 0.62 13.42 -13.45
CA ALA A 531 0.53 14.79 -13.95
C ALA A 531 -0.71 15.05 -14.83
N GLY A 532 -1.54 14.03 -15.08
CA GLY A 532 -2.74 14.13 -15.92
C GLY A 532 -2.45 14.22 -17.42
N LYS A 533 -1.24 13.85 -17.86
CA LYS A 533 -0.75 13.84 -19.26
C LYS A 533 -0.89 12.44 -19.86
N LEU A 534 -2.14 11.98 -20.00
CA LEU A 534 -2.46 10.61 -20.46
C LEU A 534 -2.02 10.33 -21.90
N ASP A 535 -1.96 11.36 -22.74
CA ASP A 535 -1.48 11.34 -24.12
C ASP A 535 0.01 10.96 -24.22
N LEU A 536 0.81 11.32 -23.21
CA LEU A 536 2.22 10.93 -23.11
C LEU A 536 2.42 9.61 -22.36
N ALA A 537 1.58 9.32 -21.36
CA ALA A 537 1.70 8.11 -20.55
C ALA A 537 1.37 6.83 -21.34
N LEU A 538 0.25 6.83 -22.08
CA LEU A 538 -0.26 5.62 -22.74
C LEU A 538 0.72 5.04 -23.78
N PRO A 539 1.29 5.82 -24.71
CA PRO A 539 2.24 5.27 -25.70
C PRO A 539 3.47 4.63 -25.05
N LEU A 540 3.98 5.22 -23.96
CA LEU A 540 5.13 4.68 -23.24
C LEU A 540 4.81 3.36 -22.56
N TRP A 541 3.63 3.21 -21.94
CA TRP A 541 3.20 1.93 -21.37
C TRP A 541 2.90 0.88 -22.45
N GLU A 542 2.31 1.26 -23.59
CA GLU A 542 2.11 0.36 -24.73
C GLU A 542 3.43 -0.19 -25.26
N GLU A 543 4.43 0.67 -25.44
CA GLU A 543 5.78 0.29 -25.86
C GLU A 543 6.47 -0.59 -24.82
N THR A 544 6.41 -0.20 -23.54
CA THR A 544 7.00 -0.96 -22.42
C THR A 544 6.41 -2.35 -22.32
N LEU A 545 5.08 -2.50 -22.47
CA LEU A 545 4.41 -3.79 -22.47
C LEU A 545 4.86 -4.66 -23.66
N LYS A 546 4.95 -4.09 -24.86
CA LYS A 546 5.39 -4.81 -26.06
C LYS A 546 6.81 -5.34 -25.91
N LEU A 547 7.72 -4.50 -25.43
CA LEU A 547 9.13 -4.86 -25.23
C LEU A 547 9.31 -5.87 -24.09
N SER A 548 8.63 -5.67 -22.96
CA SER A 548 8.66 -6.63 -21.83
C SER A 548 8.09 -8.00 -22.20
N LYS A 549 6.96 -8.07 -22.91
CA LYS A 549 6.43 -9.35 -23.45
C LYS A 549 7.45 -10.06 -24.36
N THR A 550 8.18 -9.31 -25.19
CA THR A 550 9.16 -9.87 -26.14
C THR A 550 10.44 -10.32 -25.46
N ARG A 551 10.96 -9.56 -24.49
CA ARG A 551 12.26 -9.79 -23.85
C ARG A 551 12.19 -10.67 -22.61
N LEU A 552 11.17 -10.48 -21.78
CA LEU A 552 11.06 -11.13 -20.47
C LEU A 552 10.05 -12.29 -20.49
N GLY A 553 9.17 -12.33 -21.49
CA GLY A 553 8.05 -13.26 -21.57
C GLY A 553 6.77 -12.70 -20.98
N ALA A 554 5.64 -13.33 -21.33
CA ALA A 554 4.30 -12.86 -20.96
C ALA A 554 4.01 -12.98 -19.45
N ASP A 555 4.65 -13.94 -18.76
CA ASP A 555 4.43 -14.28 -17.36
C ASP A 555 5.48 -13.67 -16.41
N HIS A 556 6.40 -12.85 -16.92
CA HIS A 556 7.40 -12.17 -16.10
C HIS A 556 6.74 -11.11 -15.19
N PRO A 557 7.17 -10.96 -13.91
CA PRO A 557 6.59 -9.98 -12.98
C PRO A 557 6.51 -8.55 -13.53
N ASP A 558 7.52 -8.10 -14.26
CA ASP A 558 7.55 -6.75 -14.85
C ASP A 558 6.58 -6.60 -16.03
N THR A 559 6.41 -7.66 -16.83
CA THR A 559 5.40 -7.71 -17.89
C THR A 559 3.99 -7.64 -17.31
N LEU A 560 3.75 -8.39 -16.23
CA LEU A 560 2.48 -8.38 -15.51
C LEU A 560 2.19 -7.03 -14.83
N SER A 561 3.23 -6.38 -14.29
CA SER A 561 3.11 -5.01 -13.75
C SER A 561 2.81 -4.00 -14.85
N SER A 562 3.45 -4.15 -16.01
CA SER A 562 3.20 -3.32 -17.20
C SER A 562 1.77 -3.50 -17.74
N LEU A 563 1.23 -4.73 -17.73
CA LEU A 563 -0.17 -4.99 -18.09
C LEU A 563 -1.12 -4.21 -17.17
N ASN A 564 -0.90 -4.28 -15.86
CA ASN A 564 -1.74 -3.60 -14.89
C ASN A 564 -1.68 -2.07 -15.06
N ASN A 565 -0.48 -1.50 -15.20
CA ASN A 565 -0.31 -0.06 -15.34
C ASN A 565 -0.94 0.46 -16.64
N LEU A 566 -0.77 -0.25 -17.76
CA LEU A 566 -1.42 0.12 -19.02
C LEU A 566 -2.94 0.02 -18.92
N ALA A 567 -3.47 -1.03 -18.30
CA ALA A 567 -4.90 -1.17 -18.10
C ALA A 567 -5.49 -0.04 -17.27
N GLU A 568 -4.80 0.36 -16.20
CA GLU A 568 -5.19 1.49 -15.35
C GLU A 568 -5.13 2.82 -16.10
N GLY A 569 -4.10 3.02 -16.93
CA GLY A 569 -4.02 4.15 -17.85
C GLY A 569 -5.19 4.21 -18.82
N TYR A 570 -5.52 3.09 -19.46
CA TYR A 570 -6.68 3.02 -20.36
C TYR A 570 -8.00 3.26 -19.63
N ARG A 571 -8.17 2.71 -18.43
CA ARG A 571 -9.36 2.94 -17.60
C ARG A 571 -9.54 4.42 -17.29
N SER A 572 -8.46 5.09 -16.90
CA SER A 572 -8.47 6.54 -16.60
C SER A 572 -8.68 7.40 -17.84
N ALA A 573 -8.29 6.91 -19.03
CA ALA A 573 -8.62 7.53 -20.30
C ALA A 573 -10.04 7.18 -20.81
N GLY A 574 -10.84 6.43 -20.04
CA GLY A 574 -12.17 5.95 -20.44
C GLY A 574 -12.18 4.84 -21.51
N LYS A 575 -11.01 4.31 -21.91
CA LYS A 575 -10.85 3.23 -22.91
C LYS A 575 -11.02 1.84 -22.27
N LEU A 576 -12.20 1.61 -21.69
CA LEU A 576 -12.51 0.39 -20.94
C LEU A 576 -12.45 -0.88 -21.80
N ASP A 577 -12.75 -0.76 -23.10
CA ASP A 577 -12.63 -1.80 -24.12
C ASP A 577 -11.21 -2.35 -24.26
N LYS A 578 -10.20 -1.49 -24.03
CA LYS A 578 -8.78 -1.89 -24.02
C LYS A 578 -8.29 -2.31 -22.64
N ALA A 579 -8.82 -1.71 -21.57
CA ALA A 579 -8.39 -2.01 -20.20
C ALA A 579 -8.78 -3.43 -19.75
N LEU A 580 -10.03 -3.84 -20.01
CA LEU A 580 -10.55 -5.12 -19.52
C LEU A 580 -9.76 -6.35 -20.02
N PRO A 581 -9.46 -6.50 -21.33
CA PRO A 581 -8.71 -7.66 -21.80
C PRO A 581 -7.32 -7.79 -21.16
N LEU A 582 -6.67 -6.67 -20.84
CA LEU A 582 -5.36 -6.67 -20.17
C LEU A 582 -5.45 -7.13 -18.72
N LEU A 583 -6.50 -6.71 -18.00
CA LEU A 583 -6.75 -7.15 -16.61
C LEU A 583 -7.15 -8.62 -16.56
N GLU A 584 -7.97 -9.09 -17.50
CA GLU A 584 -8.34 -10.51 -17.65
C GLU A 584 -7.11 -11.38 -17.95
N GLU A 585 -6.26 -10.94 -18.89
CA GLU A 585 -5.00 -11.63 -19.22
C GLU A 585 -4.08 -11.68 -18.00
N SER A 586 -3.88 -10.55 -17.32
CA SER A 586 -3.02 -10.43 -16.13
C SER A 586 -3.51 -11.33 -14.99
N LEU A 587 -4.82 -11.33 -14.71
CA LEU A 587 -5.41 -12.17 -13.66
C LEU A 587 -5.21 -13.66 -13.96
N ARG A 588 -5.45 -14.08 -15.21
CA ARG A 588 -5.27 -15.48 -15.63
C ARG A 588 -3.82 -15.92 -15.47
N LEU A 589 -2.85 -15.10 -15.90
CA LEU A 589 -1.43 -15.41 -15.79
C LEU A 589 -0.95 -15.42 -14.33
N MET A 590 -1.39 -14.47 -13.50
CA MET A 590 -1.06 -14.44 -12.08
C MET A 590 -1.67 -15.60 -11.30
N LYS A 591 -2.96 -15.92 -11.51
CA LYS A 591 -3.61 -17.10 -10.89
C LYS A 591 -2.85 -18.39 -11.23
N ALA A 592 -2.41 -18.55 -12.48
CA ALA A 592 -1.67 -19.75 -12.91
C ALA A 592 -0.26 -19.86 -12.31
N LYS A 593 0.44 -18.73 -12.13
CA LYS A 593 1.85 -18.71 -11.70
C LYS A 593 2.05 -18.61 -10.18
N LEU A 594 1.23 -17.80 -9.52
CA LEU A 594 1.39 -17.44 -8.11
C LEU A 594 0.28 -18.02 -7.22
N GLY A 595 -0.78 -18.58 -7.81
CA GLY A 595 -1.97 -19.01 -7.09
C GLY A 595 -3.01 -17.89 -6.93
N ALA A 596 -4.21 -18.28 -6.53
CA ALA A 596 -5.36 -17.38 -6.38
C ALA A 596 -5.27 -16.46 -5.15
N ASP A 597 -4.59 -16.90 -4.10
CA ASP A 597 -4.45 -16.26 -2.78
C ASP A 597 -3.24 -15.33 -2.65
N HIS A 598 -2.37 -15.30 -3.65
CA HIS A 598 -1.20 -14.43 -3.68
C HIS A 598 -1.60 -12.93 -3.72
N PRO A 599 -0.92 -12.00 -2.98
CA PRO A 599 -1.35 -10.60 -2.88
C PRO A 599 -1.52 -9.91 -4.23
N ARG A 600 -0.59 -10.15 -5.15
CA ARG A 600 -0.64 -9.55 -6.49
C ARG A 600 -1.82 -10.05 -7.29
N THR A 601 -2.19 -11.33 -7.15
CA THR A 601 -3.36 -11.90 -7.83
C THR A 601 -4.65 -11.24 -7.33
N LEU A 602 -4.77 -11.07 -6.01
CA LEU A 602 -5.91 -10.41 -5.37
C LEU A 602 -6.01 -8.92 -5.75
N LEU A 603 -4.87 -8.23 -5.87
CA LEU A 603 -4.83 -6.84 -6.36
C LEU A 603 -5.38 -6.72 -7.80
N ILE A 604 -4.95 -7.60 -8.71
CA ILE A 604 -5.44 -7.60 -10.09
C ILE A 604 -6.92 -7.98 -10.14
N ALA A 605 -7.37 -8.93 -9.32
CA ALA A 605 -8.79 -9.30 -9.23
C ALA A 605 -9.65 -8.10 -8.82
N ASN A 606 -9.20 -7.31 -7.83
CA ASN A 606 -9.85 -6.06 -7.43
C ASN A 606 -9.88 -5.04 -8.58
N ASN A 607 -8.76 -4.83 -9.29
CA ASN A 607 -8.70 -3.89 -10.42
C ASN A 607 -9.63 -4.32 -11.57
N LEU A 608 -9.70 -5.62 -11.86
CA LEU A 608 -10.64 -6.17 -12.84
C LEU A 608 -12.10 -5.96 -12.43
N ALA A 609 -12.43 -6.19 -11.17
CA ALA A 609 -13.77 -5.95 -10.65
C ALA A 609 -14.17 -4.46 -10.73
N ILE A 610 -13.24 -3.55 -10.45
CA ILE A 610 -13.44 -2.10 -10.67
C ILE A 610 -13.70 -1.81 -12.16
N GLY A 611 -12.92 -2.42 -13.06
CA GLY A 611 -13.12 -2.29 -14.51
C GLY A 611 -14.50 -2.78 -14.98
N TYR A 612 -14.94 -3.95 -14.52
CA TYR A 612 -16.27 -4.48 -14.83
C TYR A 612 -17.38 -3.58 -14.31
N ARG A 613 -17.24 -3.02 -13.10
CA ARG A 613 -18.19 -2.03 -12.58
C ARG A 613 -18.25 -0.76 -13.41
N ALA A 614 -17.11 -0.24 -13.86
CA ALA A 614 -17.06 0.92 -14.75
C ALA A 614 -17.74 0.66 -16.11
N CYS A 615 -17.86 -0.60 -16.53
CA CYS A 615 -18.62 -1.03 -17.70
C CYS A 615 -20.10 -1.37 -17.40
N GLY A 616 -20.55 -1.19 -16.16
CA GLY A 616 -21.90 -1.60 -15.75
C GLY A 616 -22.08 -3.11 -15.79
N LYS A 617 -21.06 -3.92 -15.45
CA LYS A 617 -21.15 -5.38 -15.36
C LYS A 617 -21.00 -5.88 -13.90
N PRO A 618 -21.89 -5.49 -12.98
CA PRO A 618 -21.81 -5.90 -11.57
C PRO A 618 -21.84 -7.43 -11.40
N GLU A 619 -22.49 -8.15 -12.30
CA GLU A 619 -22.57 -9.62 -12.33
C GLU A 619 -21.22 -10.30 -12.50
N LEU A 620 -20.25 -9.64 -13.14
CA LEU A 620 -18.87 -10.13 -13.25
C LEU A 620 -17.97 -9.61 -12.11
N ALA A 621 -18.29 -8.43 -11.57
CA ALA A 621 -17.48 -7.79 -10.55
C ALA A 621 -17.70 -8.38 -9.14
N LEU A 622 -18.96 -8.61 -8.75
CA LEU A 622 -19.30 -9.05 -7.40
C LEU A 622 -18.64 -10.40 -7.03
N PRO A 623 -18.68 -11.45 -7.88
CA PRO A 623 -18.03 -12.72 -7.54
C PRO A 623 -16.52 -12.58 -7.31
N LEU A 624 -15.84 -11.73 -8.08
CA LEU A 624 -14.41 -11.46 -7.89
C LEU A 624 -14.13 -10.75 -6.56
N LEU A 625 -14.96 -9.77 -6.18
CA LEU A 625 -14.82 -9.05 -4.90
C LEU A 625 -15.12 -9.97 -3.70
N GLU A 626 -16.13 -10.83 -3.81
CA GLU A 626 -16.49 -11.83 -2.79
C GLU A 626 -15.39 -12.90 -2.62
N GLU A 627 -14.86 -13.44 -3.72
CA GLU A 627 -13.71 -14.36 -3.72
C GLU A 627 -12.50 -13.69 -3.07
N THR A 628 -12.19 -12.46 -3.48
CA THR A 628 -11.02 -11.70 -2.99
C THR A 628 -11.12 -11.44 -1.48
N LEU A 629 -12.29 -11.01 -0.99
CA LEU A 629 -12.50 -10.79 0.43
C LEU A 629 -12.38 -12.09 1.24
N THR A 630 -12.93 -13.19 0.72
CA THR A 630 -12.86 -14.51 1.37
C THR A 630 -11.41 -14.96 1.53
N LEU A 631 -10.61 -14.84 0.48
CA LEU A 631 -9.19 -15.20 0.49
C LEU A 631 -8.36 -14.27 1.41
N GLN A 632 -8.62 -12.97 1.39
CA GLN A 632 -7.97 -11.99 2.29
C GLN A 632 -8.27 -12.29 3.76
N ARG A 633 -9.54 -12.54 4.11
CA ARG A 633 -9.96 -12.91 5.48
C ARG A 633 -9.25 -14.16 5.97
N ALA A 634 -9.25 -15.22 5.16
CA ALA A 634 -8.62 -16.48 5.52
C ALA A 634 -7.10 -16.34 5.75
N ARG A 635 -6.45 -15.43 5.02
CA ARG A 635 -5.00 -15.29 5.04
C ARG A 635 -4.48 -14.30 6.07
N LEU A 636 -5.11 -13.14 6.19
CA LEU A 636 -4.62 -12.01 6.99
C LEU A 636 -5.50 -11.71 8.21
N GLY A 637 -6.68 -12.33 8.31
CA GLY A 637 -7.67 -12.05 9.34
C GLY A 637 -8.61 -10.89 8.96
N GLU A 638 -9.66 -10.72 9.77
CA GLU A 638 -10.73 -9.72 9.58
C GLU A 638 -10.21 -8.27 9.65
N ASP A 639 -9.30 -8.00 10.59
CA ASP A 639 -8.91 -6.62 10.94
C ASP A 639 -7.66 -6.14 10.18
N HIS A 640 -7.18 -6.91 9.20
CA HIS A 640 -6.01 -6.51 8.41
C HIS A 640 -6.36 -5.37 7.43
N PRO A 641 -5.50 -4.35 7.24
CA PRO A 641 -5.78 -3.23 6.33
C PRO A 641 -6.22 -3.63 4.92
N ASP A 642 -5.61 -4.67 4.34
CA ASP A 642 -5.97 -5.20 3.01
C ASP A 642 -7.35 -5.90 3.00
N THR A 643 -7.70 -6.58 4.10
CA THR A 643 -9.02 -7.17 4.29
C THR A 643 -10.08 -6.08 4.36
N LEU A 644 -9.85 -5.05 5.20
CA LEU A 644 -10.75 -3.90 5.35
C LEU A 644 -10.89 -3.11 4.04
N THR A 645 -9.83 -3.02 3.25
CA THR A 645 -9.88 -2.42 1.90
C THR A 645 -10.75 -3.26 0.96
N SER A 646 -10.63 -4.59 1.02
CA SER A 646 -11.46 -5.50 0.22
C SER A 646 -12.93 -5.47 0.66
N MET A 647 -13.22 -5.35 1.97
CA MET A 647 -14.57 -5.14 2.49
C MET A 647 -15.19 -3.85 1.95
N ASN A 648 -14.44 -2.73 1.99
CA ASN A 648 -14.89 -1.46 1.44
C ASN A 648 -15.16 -1.55 -0.09
N ASN A 649 -14.31 -2.25 -0.83
CA ASN A 649 -14.49 -2.45 -2.27
C ASN A 649 -15.72 -3.31 -2.59
N LEU A 650 -15.96 -4.37 -1.83
CA LEU A 650 -17.17 -5.20 -1.95
C LEU A 650 -18.42 -4.41 -1.58
N ALA A 651 -18.38 -3.62 -0.50
CA ALA A 651 -19.47 -2.73 -0.10
C ALA A 651 -19.84 -1.74 -1.22
N TYR A 652 -18.83 -1.17 -1.89
CA TYR A 652 -19.02 -0.31 -3.05
C TYR A 652 -19.53 -1.09 -4.28
N GLY A 653 -19.14 -2.35 -4.43
CA GLY A 653 -19.68 -3.28 -5.41
C GLY A 653 -21.18 -3.48 -5.23
N TYR A 654 -21.63 -3.79 -4.01
CA TYR A 654 -23.04 -3.95 -3.67
C TYR A 654 -23.81 -2.65 -3.87
N HIS A 655 -23.25 -1.51 -3.48
CA HIS A 655 -23.84 -0.19 -3.72
C HIS A 655 -24.13 0.03 -5.20
N ALA A 656 -23.12 -0.17 -6.07
CA ALA A 656 -23.27 0.02 -7.51
C ALA A 656 -24.24 -0.99 -8.16
N ALA A 657 -24.46 -2.14 -7.52
CA ALA A 657 -25.45 -3.14 -7.95
C ALA A 657 -26.86 -2.90 -7.39
N GLY A 658 -27.08 -1.83 -6.60
CA GLY A 658 -28.36 -1.52 -5.96
C GLY A 658 -28.66 -2.38 -4.71
N LYS A 659 -27.69 -3.18 -4.24
CA LYS A 659 -27.81 -4.02 -3.04
C LYS A 659 -27.46 -3.20 -1.79
N LEU A 660 -28.28 -2.20 -1.50
CA LEU A 660 -27.97 -1.16 -0.51
C LEU A 660 -27.82 -1.71 0.92
N ASP A 661 -28.62 -2.67 1.36
CA ASP A 661 -28.52 -3.22 2.73
C ASP A 661 -27.20 -3.97 2.97
N GLN A 662 -26.77 -4.77 1.98
CA GLN A 662 -25.49 -5.48 2.04
C GLN A 662 -24.31 -4.51 2.03
N SER A 663 -24.42 -3.44 1.23
CA SER A 663 -23.43 -2.36 1.17
C SER A 663 -23.31 -1.63 2.52
N LEU A 664 -24.42 -1.19 3.09
CA LEU A 664 -24.46 -0.47 4.36
C LEU A 664 -23.89 -1.30 5.51
N THR A 665 -24.23 -2.59 5.55
CA THR A 665 -23.70 -3.53 6.56
C THR A 665 -22.17 -3.59 6.49
N LEU A 666 -21.60 -3.82 5.30
CA LEU A 666 -20.14 -3.90 5.14
C LEU A 666 -19.44 -2.55 5.38
N TYR A 667 -20.03 -1.43 4.95
CA TYR A 667 -19.45 -0.11 5.23
C TYR A 667 -19.42 0.20 6.72
N ALA A 668 -20.51 -0.08 7.44
CA ALA A 668 -20.58 0.13 8.89
C ALA A 668 -19.60 -0.78 9.63
N GLU A 669 -19.51 -2.05 9.24
CA GLU A 669 -18.54 -2.99 9.81
C GLU A 669 -17.10 -2.54 9.55
N THR A 670 -16.77 -2.15 8.31
CA THR A 670 -15.43 -1.67 7.94
C THR A 670 -15.04 -0.42 8.71
N MET A 671 -15.97 0.55 8.84
CA MET A 671 -15.74 1.77 9.62
C MET A 671 -15.46 1.43 11.08
N ARG A 672 -16.30 0.60 11.71
CA ARG A 672 -16.14 0.19 13.12
C ARG A 672 -14.79 -0.49 13.37
N LEU A 673 -14.37 -1.39 12.48
CA LEU A 673 -13.08 -2.09 12.61
C LEU A 673 -11.89 -1.13 12.43
N ARG A 674 -11.95 -0.22 11.46
CA ARG A 674 -10.92 0.81 11.26
C ARG A 674 -10.85 1.78 12.43
N GLU A 675 -11.99 2.21 12.94
CA GLU A 675 -12.06 3.10 14.10
C GLU A 675 -11.48 2.44 15.35
N ALA A 676 -11.85 1.18 15.64
CA ALA A 676 -11.32 0.44 16.79
C ALA A 676 -9.80 0.25 16.72
N LYS A 677 -9.23 0.09 15.52
CA LYS A 677 -7.82 -0.23 15.33
C LYS A 677 -6.92 1.00 15.11
N LEU A 678 -7.41 1.99 14.39
CA LEU A 678 -6.64 3.15 13.91
C LEU A 678 -7.07 4.46 14.59
N GLY A 679 -8.23 4.48 15.24
CA GLY A 679 -8.86 5.68 15.79
C GLY A 679 -9.81 6.35 14.79
N ALA A 680 -10.69 7.21 15.32
CA ALA A 680 -11.71 7.94 14.57
C ALA A 680 -11.12 8.97 13.59
N ASP A 681 -9.95 9.54 13.90
CA ASP A 681 -9.30 10.59 13.11
C ASP A 681 -8.32 10.07 12.05
N HIS A 682 -8.16 8.74 11.93
CA HIS A 682 -7.27 8.15 10.93
C HIS A 682 -7.84 8.34 9.50
N PRO A 683 -6.99 8.66 8.48
CA PRO A 683 -7.45 8.87 7.10
C PRO A 683 -8.34 7.75 6.51
N ASP A 684 -8.02 6.49 6.83
CA ASP A 684 -8.81 5.34 6.37
C ASP A 684 -10.17 5.23 7.08
N THR A 685 -10.23 5.58 8.37
CA THR A 685 -11.50 5.64 9.12
C THR A 685 -12.39 6.73 8.53
N LEU A 686 -11.83 7.92 8.31
CA LEU A 686 -12.52 9.06 7.70
C LEU A 686 -13.00 8.75 6.26
N THR A 687 -12.23 7.98 5.50
CA THR A 687 -12.65 7.49 4.18
C THR A 687 -13.83 6.54 4.30
N SER A 688 -13.84 5.66 5.29
CA SER A 688 -14.93 4.72 5.55
C SER A 688 -16.20 5.44 6.02
N MET A 689 -16.07 6.45 6.88
CA MET A 689 -17.18 7.32 7.29
C MET A 689 -17.82 8.02 6.10
N ASN A 690 -17.00 8.61 5.21
CA ASN A 690 -17.51 9.24 3.99
C ASN A 690 -18.22 8.25 3.07
N ASN A 691 -17.72 7.02 2.92
CA ASN A 691 -18.34 5.99 2.09
C ASN A 691 -19.66 5.48 2.71
N LEU A 692 -19.71 5.30 4.03
CA LEU A 692 -20.93 4.95 4.75
C LEU A 692 -21.99 6.04 4.60
N ALA A 693 -21.59 7.31 4.71
CA ALA A 693 -22.49 8.44 4.49
C ALA A 693 -23.03 8.48 3.05
N ALA A 694 -22.19 8.20 2.05
CA ALA A 694 -22.64 8.04 0.67
C ALA A 694 -23.62 6.87 0.50
N GLY A 695 -23.40 5.77 1.22
CA GLY A 695 -24.35 4.66 1.29
C GLY A 695 -25.71 5.07 1.87
N TYR A 696 -25.72 5.78 3.01
CA TYR A 696 -26.94 6.30 3.61
C TYR A 696 -27.67 7.27 2.70
N TRP A 697 -26.93 8.15 2.03
CA TRP A 697 -27.50 9.06 1.05
C TRP A 697 -28.19 8.30 -0.10
N ALA A 698 -27.55 7.29 -0.69
CA ALA A 698 -28.18 6.49 -1.74
C ALA A 698 -29.41 5.71 -1.25
N ALA A 699 -29.47 5.37 0.03
CA ALA A 699 -30.65 4.78 0.67
C ALA A 699 -31.72 5.81 1.07
N GLY A 700 -31.52 7.10 0.78
CA GLY A 700 -32.44 8.20 1.14
C GLY A 700 -32.40 8.61 2.62
N LYS A 701 -31.48 8.04 3.42
CA LYS A 701 -31.33 8.29 4.86
C LYS A 701 -30.42 9.50 5.12
N LEU A 702 -30.86 10.68 4.66
CA LEU A 702 -30.06 11.91 4.74
C LEU A 702 -29.80 12.37 6.19
N ASP A 703 -30.69 12.02 7.10
CA ASP A 703 -30.58 12.21 8.55
C ASP A 703 -29.39 11.47 9.17
N LEU A 704 -29.01 10.32 8.61
CA LEU A 704 -27.82 9.57 9.02
C LEU A 704 -26.57 9.97 8.23
N ALA A 705 -26.73 10.39 6.96
CA ALA A 705 -25.61 10.76 6.10
C ALA A 705 -24.96 12.09 6.50
N LEU A 706 -25.77 13.13 6.77
CA LEU A 706 -25.25 14.48 7.03
C LEU A 706 -24.36 14.57 8.27
N PRO A 707 -24.72 14.00 9.44
CA PRO A 707 -23.85 14.05 10.62
C PRO A 707 -22.46 13.45 10.37
N LEU A 708 -22.40 12.31 9.67
CA LEU A 708 -21.13 11.66 9.32
C LEU A 708 -20.26 12.53 8.38
N LEU A 709 -20.88 13.23 7.43
CA LEU A 709 -20.16 14.13 6.51
C LEU A 709 -19.65 15.39 7.24
N GLU A 710 -20.45 15.95 8.15
CA GLU A 710 -20.08 17.10 8.98
C GLU A 710 -18.90 16.75 9.91
N GLU A 711 -18.98 15.60 10.57
CA GLU A 711 -17.91 15.08 11.43
C GLU A 711 -16.63 14.80 10.63
N THR A 712 -16.75 14.11 9.49
CA THR A 712 -15.61 13.80 8.61
C THR A 712 -14.91 15.08 8.15
N LEU A 713 -15.67 16.09 7.73
CA LEU A 713 -15.11 17.38 7.33
C LEU A 713 -14.41 18.08 8.49
N THR A 714 -15.02 18.08 9.68
CA THR A 714 -14.44 18.70 10.88
C THR A 714 -13.11 18.07 11.24
N LEU A 715 -13.04 16.74 11.28
CA LEU A 715 -11.82 16.00 11.57
C LEU A 715 -10.73 16.24 10.51
N ARG A 716 -11.07 16.16 9.22
CA ARG A 716 -10.10 16.42 8.13
C ARG A 716 -9.61 17.86 8.11
N LYS A 717 -10.49 18.84 8.32
CA LYS A 717 -10.12 20.26 8.38
C LYS A 717 -9.18 20.54 9.55
N THR A 718 -9.42 19.91 10.70
CA THR A 718 -8.58 20.06 11.90
C THR A 718 -7.20 19.41 11.73
N LYS A 719 -7.13 18.22 11.13
CA LYS A 719 -5.89 17.44 11.03
C LYS A 719 -5.04 17.76 9.80
N LEU A 720 -5.67 17.96 8.65
CA LEU A 720 -5.01 18.12 7.36
C LEU A 720 -5.02 19.58 6.87
N GLY A 721 -5.83 20.43 7.48
CA GLY A 721 -6.06 21.80 7.07
C GLY A 721 -7.11 21.92 5.95
N ALA A 722 -7.57 23.15 5.71
CA ALA A 722 -8.63 23.46 4.76
C ALA A 722 -8.27 23.18 3.29
N ASN A 723 -6.97 23.26 2.95
CA ASN A 723 -6.49 23.16 1.56
C ASN A 723 -6.03 21.74 1.16
N HIS A 724 -6.17 20.75 2.05
CA HIS A 724 -5.80 19.37 1.74
C HIS A 724 -6.81 18.75 0.75
N PRO A 725 -6.36 17.95 -0.25
CA PRO A 725 -7.27 17.35 -1.24
C PRO A 725 -8.45 16.61 -0.60
N ASP A 726 -8.19 15.77 0.42
CA ASP A 726 -9.25 15.03 1.11
C ASP A 726 -10.24 15.94 1.86
N THR A 727 -9.78 17.08 2.38
CA THR A 727 -10.66 18.08 3.00
C THR A 727 -11.57 18.69 1.94
N LEU A 728 -11.02 19.05 0.78
CA LEU A 728 -11.78 19.60 -0.35
C LEU A 728 -12.81 18.60 -0.90
N THR A 729 -12.46 17.32 -1.00
CA THR A 729 -13.40 16.25 -1.35
C THR A 729 -14.55 16.16 -0.33
N SER A 730 -14.23 16.25 0.96
CA SER A 730 -15.24 16.21 2.03
C SER A 730 -16.16 17.43 2.01
N MET A 731 -15.61 18.63 1.74
CA MET A 731 -16.41 19.85 1.56
C MET A 731 -17.39 19.70 0.40
N ASN A 732 -16.92 19.18 -0.74
CA ASN A 732 -17.77 18.94 -1.90
C ASN A 732 -18.86 17.88 -1.61
N ASN A 733 -18.54 16.81 -0.88
CA ASN A 733 -19.49 15.77 -0.53
C ASN A 733 -20.55 16.26 0.47
N LEU A 734 -20.14 17.02 1.50
CA LEU A 734 -21.06 17.65 2.44
C LEU A 734 -21.99 18.65 1.74
N ALA A 735 -21.45 19.49 0.85
CA ALA A 735 -22.26 20.40 0.04
C ALA A 735 -23.28 19.65 -0.83
N ALA A 736 -22.89 18.50 -1.38
CA ALA A 736 -23.79 17.64 -2.14
C ALA A 736 -24.90 17.02 -1.27
N GLY A 737 -24.56 16.58 -0.05
CA GLY A 737 -25.53 16.13 0.95
C GLY A 737 -26.53 17.23 1.31
N TYR A 738 -26.05 18.45 1.62
CA TYR A 738 -26.93 19.58 1.91
C TYR A 738 -27.85 19.93 0.75
N ARG A 739 -27.33 19.92 -0.49
CA ARG A 739 -28.14 20.12 -1.69
C ARG A 739 -29.23 19.06 -1.83
N ALA A 740 -28.91 17.79 -1.60
CA ALA A 740 -29.88 16.70 -1.63
C ALA A 740 -30.97 16.84 -0.54
N ALA A 741 -30.61 17.41 0.61
CA ALA A 741 -31.53 17.73 1.70
C ALA A 741 -32.30 19.06 1.48
N GLY A 742 -32.09 19.76 0.36
CA GLY A 742 -32.70 21.07 0.09
C GLY A 742 -32.13 22.25 0.88
N LYS A 743 -31.06 22.04 1.67
CA LYS A 743 -30.36 23.08 2.47
C LYS A 743 -29.37 23.86 1.59
N LEU A 744 -29.90 24.58 0.59
CA LEU A 744 -29.11 25.25 -0.44
C LEU A 744 -28.28 26.43 0.09
N ASP A 745 -28.76 27.06 1.15
CA ASP A 745 -28.08 28.11 1.92
C ASP A 745 -26.75 27.62 2.53
N LEU A 746 -26.68 26.36 2.94
CA LEU A 746 -25.44 25.73 3.44
C LEU A 746 -24.59 25.13 2.30
N ALA A 747 -25.22 24.60 1.25
CA ALA A 747 -24.52 23.95 0.15
C ALA A 747 -23.71 24.92 -0.73
N LEU A 748 -24.32 26.04 -1.14
CA LEU A 748 -23.70 26.97 -2.10
C LEU A 748 -22.39 27.61 -1.60
N PRO A 749 -22.29 28.08 -0.34
CA PRO A 749 -21.02 28.60 0.18
C PRO A 749 -19.89 27.56 0.15
N LEU A 750 -20.18 26.32 0.57
CA LEU A 750 -19.19 25.24 0.57
C LEU A 750 -18.72 24.88 -0.85
N TYR A 751 -19.63 24.81 -1.81
CA TYR A 751 -19.25 24.59 -3.22
C TYR A 751 -18.39 25.74 -3.77
N GLY A 752 -18.75 26.99 -3.48
CA GLY A 752 -17.99 28.16 -3.92
C GLY A 752 -16.59 28.21 -3.32
N GLU A 753 -16.45 27.95 -2.02
CA GLU A 753 -15.16 27.87 -1.33
C GLU A 753 -14.29 26.73 -1.90
N THR A 754 -14.88 25.54 -2.08
CA THR A 754 -14.16 24.37 -2.62
C THR A 754 -13.62 24.64 -4.03
N LEU A 755 -14.45 25.22 -4.92
CA LEU A 755 -14.04 25.54 -6.28
C LEU A 755 -12.89 26.56 -6.29
N LYS A 756 -12.98 27.61 -5.46
CA LYS A 756 -11.93 28.63 -5.34
C LYS A 756 -10.60 28.02 -4.91
N LEU A 757 -10.61 27.14 -3.91
CA LEU A 757 -9.40 26.48 -3.41
C LEU A 757 -8.80 25.51 -4.43
N LEU A 758 -9.64 24.73 -5.12
CA LEU A 758 -9.18 23.83 -6.19
C LEU A 758 -8.61 24.58 -7.39
N GLN A 759 -9.25 25.66 -7.83
CA GLN A 759 -8.75 26.52 -8.91
C GLN A 759 -7.39 27.11 -8.57
N ALA A 760 -7.21 27.64 -7.36
CA ALA A 760 -5.94 28.21 -6.93
C ALA A 760 -4.82 27.18 -6.84
N LYS A 761 -5.14 25.92 -6.51
CA LYS A 761 -4.16 24.87 -6.26
C LYS A 761 -3.81 24.03 -7.50
N LEU A 762 -4.81 23.65 -8.28
CA LEU A 762 -4.68 22.67 -9.36
C LEU A 762 -4.88 23.29 -10.74
N GLY A 763 -5.34 24.54 -10.81
CA GLY A 763 -5.70 25.20 -12.05
C GLY A 763 -7.16 24.94 -12.46
N ALA A 764 -7.62 25.69 -13.45
CA ALA A 764 -9.01 25.71 -13.89
C ALA A 764 -9.43 24.46 -14.69
N ASP A 765 -8.50 23.80 -15.36
CA ASP A 765 -8.72 22.67 -16.26
C ASP A 765 -8.46 21.30 -15.61
N HIS A 766 -8.10 21.28 -14.32
CA HIS A 766 -7.87 20.04 -13.58
C HIS A 766 -9.19 19.25 -13.37
N PRO A 767 -9.20 17.91 -13.51
CA PRO A 767 -10.41 17.10 -13.37
C PRO A 767 -11.23 17.35 -12.09
N ASP A 768 -10.55 17.52 -10.94
CA ASP A 768 -11.21 17.82 -9.67
C ASP A 768 -11.85 19.21 -9.65
N THR A 769 -11.17 20.21 -10.22
CA THR A 769 -11.70 21.57 -10.38
C THR A 769 -12.95 21.55 -11.25
N LEU A 770 -12.91 20.82 -12.37
CA LEU A 770 -14.06 20.65 -13.28
C LEU A 770 -15.23 19.93 -12.60
N THR A 771 -14.94 18.96 -11.72
CA THR A 771 -15.96 18.28 -10.90
C THR A 771 -16.61 19.23 -9.91
N SER A 772 -15.81 20.02 -9.19
CA SER A 772 -16.33 21.04 -8.27
C SER A 772 -17.14 22.12 -9.01
N MET A 773 -16.72 22.51 -10.21
CA MET A 773 -17.44 23.49 -11.05
C MET A 773 -18.79 22.94 -11.51
N ASN A 774 -18.84 21.69 -11.97
CA ASN A 774 -20.08 20.99 -12.31
C ASN A 774 -21.04 20.91 -11.10
N ASN A 775 -20.51 20.64 -9.91
CA ASN A 775 -21.32 20.49 -8.71
C ASN A 775 -21.86 21.84 -8.20
N LEU A 776 -21.06 22.91 -8.27
CA LEU A 776 -21.52 24.27 -7.99
C LEU A 776 -22.63 24.68 -8.96
N ALA A 777 -22.45 24.42 -10.27
CA ALA A 777 -23.50 24.65 -11.27
C ALA A 777 -24.78 23.87 -10.94
N ALA A 778 -24.64 22.62 -10.46
CA ALA A 778 -25.77 21.81 -10.01
C ALA A 778 -26.44 22.34 -8.72
N GLY A 779 -25.67 23.00 -7.86
CA GLY A 779 -26.19 23.76 -6.72
C GLY A 779 -27.01 24.97 -7.17
N TYR A 780 -26.47 25.78 -8.09
CA TYR A 780 -27.20 26.93 -8.64
C TYR A 780 -28.47 26.51 -9.37
N ARG A 781 -28.42 25.42 -10.16
CA ARG A 781 -29.60 24.84 -10.81
C ARG A 781 -30.66 24.43 -9.80
N ALA A 782 -30.29 23.72 -8.73
CA ALA A 782 -31.22 23.33 -7.67
C ALA A 782 -31.82 24.55 -6.94
N ALA A 783 -31.11 25.68 -6.89
CA ALA A 783 -31.60 26.95 -6.36
C ALA A 783 -32.42 27.77 -7.36
N GLY A 784 -32.67 27.27 -8.58
CA GLY A 784 -33.36 28.01 -9.65
C GLY A 784 -32.54 29.15 -10.27
N LYS A 785 -31.26 29.29 -9.91
CA LYS A 785 -30.34 30.33 -10.42
C LYS A 785 -29.69 29.90 -11.74
N LEU A 786 -30.51 29.73 -12.77
CA LEU A 786 -30.08 29.20 -14.07
C LEU A 786 -29.09 30.12 -14.80
N ASP A 787 -29.17 31.42 -14.56
CA ASP A 787 -28.24 32.45 -15.03
C ASP A 787 -26.80 32.22 -14.55
N LEU A 788 -26.62 31.69 -13.34
CA LEU A 788 -25.31 31.31 -12.79
C LEU A 788 -24.91 29.87 -13.13
N ALA A 789 -25.89 28.97 -13.27
CA ALA A 789 -25.62 27.55 -13.54
C ALA A 789 -25.16 27.29 -14.98
N LEU A 790 -25.81 27.90 -15.97
CA LEU A 790 -25.56 27.63 -17.39
C LEU A 790 -24.11 27.96 -17.81
N PRO A 791 -23.54 29.14 -17.50
CA PRO A 791 -22.16 29.45 -17.88
C PRO A 791 -21.13 28.46 -17.30
N LEU A 792 -21.32 28.04 -16.05
CA LEU A 792 -20.44 27.06 -15.40
C LEU A 792 -20.55 25.68 -16.05
N TYR A 793 -21.75 25.24 -16.41
CA TYR A 793 -21.94 23.98 -17.13
C TYR A 793 -21.35 24.00 -18.54
N GLU A 794 -21.55 25.08 -19.28
CA GLU A 794 -20.98 25.27 -20.63
C GLU A 794 -19.46 25.21 -20.59
N GLU A 795 -18.81 25.97 -19.69
CA GLU A 795 -17.36 25.95 -19.55
C GLU A 795 -16.84 24.59 -19.09
N THR A 796 -17.55 23.94 -18.16
CA THR A 796 -17.18 22.58 -17.70
C THR A 796 -17.20 21.59 -18.85
N LEU A 797 -18.28 21.57 -19.66
CA LEU A 797 -18.41 20.65 -20.78
C LEU A 797 -17.33 20.90 -21.83
N LYS A 798 -17.04 22.17 -22.14
CA LYS A 798 -15.97 22.57 -23.08
C LYS A 798 -14.61 22.06 -22.62
N LEU A 799 -14.23 22.30 -21.37
CA LEU A 799 -12.93 21.89 -20.82
C LEU A 799 -12.83 20.35 -20.71
N ARG A 800 -13.88 19.66 -20.23
CA ARG A 800 -13.89 18.19 -20.17
C ARG A 800 -13.82 17.56 -21.55
N LYS A 801 -14.54 18.09 -22.54
CA LYS A 801 -14.49 17.60 -23.93
C LYS A 801 -13.10 17.77 -24.54
N ALA A 802 -12.44 18.91 -24.30
CA ALA A 802 -11.08 19.15 -24.79
C ALA A 802 -10.06 18.20 -24.14
N ARG A 803 -10.20 17.93 -22.84
CA ARG A 803 -9.23 17.14 -22.07
C ARG A 803 -9.44 15.62 -22.19
N LEU A 804 -10.68 15.16 -22.02
CA LEU A 804 -11.03 13.75 -21.86
C LEU A 804 -11.66 13.14 -23.13
N GLY A 805 -12.07 13.99 -24.07
CA GLY A 805 -12.81 13.58 -25.26
C GLY A 805 -14.33 13.53 -25.04
N ALA A 806 -15.07 13.37 -26.14
CA ALA A 806 -16.53 13.50 -26.17
C ALA A 806 -17.29 12.34 -25.50
N ASP A 807 -16.72 11.14 -25.55
CA ASP A 807 -17.32 9.88 -25.06
C ASP A 807 -16.90 9.53 -23.62
N HIS A 808 -16.05 10.34 -22.97
CA HIS A 808 -15.64 10.08 -21.59
C HIS A 808 -16.84 10.19 -20.62
N PRO A 809 -16.97 9.30 -19.61
CA PRO A 809 -18.09 9.31 -18.66
C PRO A 809 -18.37 10.69 -18.04
N ASP A 810 -17.33 11.39 -17.61
CA ASP A 810 -17.49 12.73 -17.00
C ASP A 810 -17.94 13.80 -17.99
N THR A 811 -17.52 13.69 -19.27
CA THR A 811 -17.98 14.58 -20.34
C THR A 811 -19.45 14.31 -20.65
N LEU A 812 -19.85 13.04 -20.72
CA LEU A 812 -21.25 12.62 -20.87
C LEU A 812 -22.11 13.14 -19.70
N GLN A 813 -21.62 13.04 -18.46
CA GLN A 813 -22.32 13.53 -17.29
C GLN A 813 -22.49 15.07 -17.30
N SER A 814 -21.46 15.83 -17.68
CA SER A 814 -21.59 17.29 -17.85
C SER A 814 -22.57 17.64 -18.95
N ARG A 815 -22.58 16.87 -20.05
CA ARG A 815 -23.48 17.08 -21.18
C ARG A 815 -24.95 16.90 -20.78
N VAL A 816 -25.29 15.82 -20.07
CA VAL A 816 -26.69 15.61 -19.59
C VAL A 816 -27.08 16.66 -18.54
N ASN A 817 -26.13 17.09 -17.69
CA ASN A 817 -26.41 18.15 -16.71
C ASN A 817 -26.72 19.50 -17.37
N LEU A 818 -25.95 19.87 -18.39
CA LEU A 818 -26.20 21.08 -19.19
C LEU A 818 -27.50 20.96 -19.97
N GLY A 819 -27.77 19.81 -20.62
CA GLY A 819 -29.02 19.56 -21.33
C GLY A 819 -30.24 19.73 -20.42
N ARG A 820 -30.20 19.15 -19.21
CA ARG A 820 -31.24 19.34 -18.18
C ARG A 820 -31.41 20.80 -17.75
N ALA A 821 -30.31 21.52 -17.56
CA ALA A 821 -30.36 22.94 -17.22
C ALA A 821 -31.00 23.78 -18.33
N TYR A 822 -30.75 23.47 -19.60
CA TYR A 822 -31.45 24.11 -20.71
C TYR A 822 -32.93 23.71 -20.79
N CYS A 823 -33.30 22.46 -20.52
CA CYS A 823 -34.72 22.06 -20.40
C CYS A 823 -35.45 22.89 -19.34
N GLU A 824 -34.84 23.05 -18.16
CA GLU A 824 -35.38 23.88 -17.06
C GLU A 824 -35.46 25.37 -17.45
N ALA A 825 -34.49 25.86 -18.23
CA ALA A 825 -34.50 27.20 -18.81
C ALA A 825 -35.45 27.36 -20.01
N LYS A 826 -36.25 26.34 -20.35
CA LYS A 826 -37.13 26.30 -21.53
C LYS A 826 -36.43 26.50 -22.87
N GLN A 827 -35.13 26.19 -22.94
CA GLN A 827 -34.31 26.24 -24.15
C GLN A 827 -34.18 24.83 -24.77
N GLY A 828 -35.31 24.24 -25.14
CA GLY A 828 -35.38 22.86 -25.65
C GLY A 828 -34.49 22.61 -26.88
N GLU A 829 -34.39 23.58 -27.79
CA GLU A 829 -33.56 23.49 -29.00
C GLU A 829 -32.06 23.31 -28.69
N LYS A 830 -31.56 23.87 -27.57
CA LYS A 830 -30.18 23.66 -27.11
C LYS A 830 -30.04 22.37 -26.32
N ALA A 831 -31.08 21.95 -25.61
CA ALA A 831 -31.07 20.75 -24.79
C ALA A 831 -31.05 19.46 -25.63
N THR A 832 -31.88 19.39 -26.68
CA THR A 832 -32.04 18.21 -27.54
C THR A 832 -30.73 17.63 -28.07
N PRO A 833 -29.85 18.40 -28.76
CA PRO A 833 -28.60 17.84 -29.29
C PRO A 833 -27.67 17.32 -28.19
N LEU A 834 -27.60 17.99 -27.04
CA LEU A 834 -26.80 17.54 -25.90
C LEU A 834 -27.32 16.22 -25.33
N LEU A 835 -28.63 16.09 -25.16
CA LEU A 835 -29.23 14.88 -24.60
C LEU A 835 -29.15 13.70 -25.58
N GLN A 836 -29.27 13.94 -26.89
CA GLN A 836 -29.06 12.92 -27.93
C GLN A 836 -27.60 12.46 -28.00
N GLU A 837 -26.63 13.38 -27.97
CA GLU A 837 -25.21 13.03 -27.92
C GLU A 837 -24.85 12.24 -26.66
N PHE A 838 -25.45 12.58 -25.51
CA PHE A 838 -25.30 11.80 -24.27
C PHE A 838 -25.77 10.36 -24.45
N LEU A 839 -26.98 10.17 -25.00
CA LEU A 839 -27.53 8.83 -25.25
C LEU A 839 -26.71 8.05 -26.29
N ALA A 840 -26.16 8.72 -27.31
CA ALA A 840 -25.28 8.08 -28.30
C ALA A 840 -23.98 7.57 -27.66
N GLY A 841 -23.39 8.33 -26.73
CA GLY A 841 -22.24 7.90 -25.94
C GLY A 841 -22.54 6.71 -25.04
N GLU A 842 -23.64 6.76 -24.29
CA GLU A 842 -24.08 5.66 -23.41
C GLU A 842 -24.44 4.39 -24.20
N ARG A 843 -25.05 4.53 -25.39
CA ARG A 843 -25.38 3.39 -26.28
C ARG A 843 -24.17 2.56 -26.66
N LYS A 844 -23.01 3.19 -26.89
CA LYS A 844 -21.76 2.48 -27.23
C LYS A 844 -21.30 1.55 -26.09
N ARG A 845 -21.72 1.83 -24.85
CA ARG A 845 -21.31 1.12 -23.63
C ARG A 845 -22.36 0.14 -23.13
N ALA A 846 -23.62 0.34 -23.50
CA ALA A 846 -24.73 -0.50 -23.09
C ALA A 846 -24.74 -1.86 -23.84
N PRO A 847 -24.97 -2.99 -23.14
CA PRO A 847 -25.37 -4.24 -23.77
C PRO A 847 -26.59 -4.09 -24.66
N LYS A 848 -26.71 -4.97 -25.66
CA LYS A 848 -27.90 -5.00 -26.53
C LYS A 848 -29.15 -5.29 -25.71
N ASP A 849 -30.19 -4.48 -25.90
CA ASP A 849 -31.45 -4.54 -25.18
C ASP A 849 -31.30 -4.43 -23.64
N ASP A 850 -30.37 -3.60 -23.13
CA ASP A 850 -30.18 -3.39 -21.68
C ASP A 850 -31.36 -2.59 -21.07
N PRO A 851 -32.11 -3.17 -20.10
CA PRO A 851 -33.17 -2.45 -19.38
C PRO A 851 -32.71 -1.15 -18.70
N ARG A 852 -31.44 -1.07 -18.28
CA ARG A 852 -30.87 0.16 -17.68
C ARG A 852 -30.74 1.28 -18.71
N PHE A 853 -30.34 0.93 -19.94
CA PHE A 853 -30.30 1.90 -21.04
C PHE A 853 -31.71 2.36 -21.41
N ALA A 854 -32.71 1.46 -21.39
CA ALA A 854 -34.11 1.85 -21.52
C ALA A 854 -34.56 2.81 -20.40
N GLY A 855 -34.05 2.62 -19.18
CA GLY A 855 -34.21 3.57 -18.07
C GLY A 855 -33.65 4.97 -18.39
N LEU A 856 -32.44 5.05 -18.97
CA LEU A 856 -31.83 6.32 -19.40
C LEU A 856 -32.65 7.00 -20.50
N LEU A 857 -33.12 6.25 -21.50
CA LEU A 857 -34.02 6.75 -22.55
C LEU A 857 -35.28 7.37 -21.93
N ALA A 858 -35.90 6.69 -20.95
CA ALA A 858 -37.08 7.21 -20.27
C ALA A 858 -36.78 8.49 -19.47
N GLN A 859 -35.64 8.58 -18.77
CA GLN A 859 -35.26 9.79 -18.03
C GLN A 859 -35.04 10.98 -18.96
N VAL A 860 -34.26 10.81 -20.02
CA VAL A 860 -34.02 11.87 -21.02
C VAL A 860 -35.31 12.29 -21.70
N SER A 861 -36.19 11.33 -22.01
CA SER A 861 -37.51 11.60 -22.58
C SER A 861 -38.37 12.45 -21.64
N LEU A 862 -38.30 12.23 -20.34
CA LEU A 862 -39.00 13.06 -19.35
C LEU A 862 -38.45 14.50 -19.32
N ASP A 863 -37.13 14.65 -19.39
CA ASP A 863 -36.47 15.97 -19.42
C ASP A 863 -36.89 16.74 -20.69
N LEU A 864 -36.93 16.08 -21.85
CA LEU A 864 -37.34 16.65 -23.12
C LEU A 864 -38.85 16.94 -23.23
N LEU A 865 -39.70 16.12 -22.60
CA LEU A 865 -41.14 16.36 -22.47
C LEU A 865 -41.42 17.70 -21.77
N ARG A 866 -40.65 18.04 -20.72
CA ARG A 866 -40.82 19.28 -19.94
C ARG A 866 -40.46 20.55 -20.72
N CYS A 867 -39.68 20.43 -21.78
CA CYS A 867 -39.38 21.52 -22.72
C CYS A 867 -40.01 21.30 -24.10
N GLU A 868 -41.09 20.51 -24.16
CA GLU A 868 -41.99 20.39 -25.33
C GLU A 868 -41.31 19.86 -26.60
N GLN A 869 -40.23 19.08 -26.46
CA GLN A 869 -39.50 18.50 -27.59
C GLN A 869 -40.15 17.17 -28.04
N PHE A 870 -41.43 17.21 -28.37
CA PHE A 870 -42.27 16.01 -28.51
C PHE A 870 -41.81 15.04 -29.61
N ALA A 871 -41.30 15.54 -30.74
CA ALA A 871 -40.84 14.70 -31.84
C ALA A 871 -39.62 13.84 -31.43
N SER A 872 -38.64 14.44 -30.76
CA SER A 872 -37.47 13.71 -30.24
C SER A 872 -37.85 12.74 -29.12
N VAL A 873 -38.81 13.12 -28.27
CA VAL A 873 -39.33 12.22 -27.22
C VAL A 873 -39.98 10.98 -27.82
N GLU A 874 -40.79 11.13 -28.88
CA GLU A 874 -41.44 10.01 -29.55
C GLU A 874 -40.43 8.97 -30.04
N GLU A 875 -39.36 9.42 -30.71
CA GLU A 875 -38.28 8.56 -31.19
C GLU A 875 -37.64 7.76 -30.05
N LEU A 876 -37.24 8.45 -28.97
CA LEU A 876 -36.58 7.84 -27.82
C LEU A 876 -37.48 6.86 -27.06
N LEU A 877 -38.77 7.19 -26.91
CA LEU A 877 -39.71 6.35 -26.17
C LEU A 877 -40.15 5.12 -26.96
N ARG A 878 -40.22 5.19 -28.30
CA ARG A 878 -40.45 4.00 -29.13
C ARG A 878 -39.32 2.99 -28.97
N GLU A 879 -38.08 3.46 -28.96
CA GLU A 879 -36.93 2.60 -28.68
C GLU A 879 -36.96 2.04 -27.25
N CYS A 880 -37.20 2.89 -26.25
CA CYS A 880 -37.34 2.48 -24.84
C CYS A 880 -38.39 1.37 -24.70
N LEU A 881 -39.54 1.54 -25.36
CA LEU A 881 -40.64 0.59 -25.32
C LEU A 881 -40.26 -0.74 -25.97
N ALA A 882 -39.59 -0.72 -27.13
CA ALA A 882 -39.14 -1.95 -27.81
C ALA A 882 -38.21 -2.80 -26.92
N ILE A 883 -37.29 -2.15 -26.18
CA ILE A 883 -36.41 -2.84 -25.22
C ILE A 883 -37.22 -3.42 -24.06
N ARG A 884 -38.11 -2.61 -23.47
CA ARG A 884 -38.91 -2.98 -22.29
C ARG A 884 -39.94 -4.06 -22.59
N GLU A 885 -40.61 -4.03 -23.73
CA GLU A 885 -41.55 -5.10 -24.11
C GLU A 885 -40.83 -6.44 -24.29
N LYS A 886 -39.57 -6.44 -24.73
CA LYS A 886 -38.78 -7.65 -24.88
C LYS A 886 -38.26 -8.20 -23.54
N LYS A 887 -37.82 -7.32 -22.63
CA LYS A 887 -37.11 -7.73 -21.40
C LYS A 887 -37.98 -7.70 -20.15
N GLU A 888 -38.91 -6.75 -20.08
CA GLU A 888 -39.71 -6.43 -18.89
C GLU A 888 -41.19 -6.18 -19.26
N PRO A 889 -41.86 -7.06 -20.04
CA PRO A 889 -43.19 -6.78 -20.62
C PRO A 889 -44.26 -6.47 -19.56
N ASN A 890 -44.08 -7.02 -18.36
CA ASN A 890 -45.01 -6.91 -17.25
C ASN A 890 -44.54 -5.95 -16.15
N ALA A 891 -43.47 -5.16 -16.35
CA ALA A 891 -43.06 -4.17 -15.37
C ALA A 891 -43.93 -2.91 -15.44
N TRP A 892 -44.20 -2.26 -14.30
CA TRP A 892 -44.98 -1.01 -14.27
C TRP A 892 -44.30 0.11 -15.09
N THR A 893 -42.97 0.07 -15.16
CA THR A 893 -42.12 0.96 -15.95
C THR A 893 -42.43 0.87 -17.45
N THR A 894 -42.75 -0.32 -17.97
CA THR A 894 -43.15 -0.54 -19.38
C THR A 894 -44.46 0.17 -19.70
N PHE A 895 -45.45 0.06 -18.80
CA PHE A 895 -46.73 0.77 -18.93
C PHE A 895 -46.58 2.27 -18.76
N ASN A 896 -45.68 2.72 -17.88
CA ASN A 896 -45.33 4.14 -17.78
C ASN A 896 -44.67 4.66 -19.08
N THR A 897 -43.81 3.88 -19.74
CA THR A 897 -43.25 4.24 -21.06
C THR A 897 -44.36 4.43 -22.10
N MET A 898 -45.38 3.57 -22.13
CA MET A 898 -46.54 3.73 -23.02
C MET A 898 -47.27 5.05 -22.74
N SER A 899 -47.52 5.37 -21.46
CA SER A 899 -48.14 6.64 -21.06
C SER A 899 -47.30 7.86 -21.46
N MET A 900 -45.98 7.80 -21.28
CA MET A 900 -45.08 8.89 -21.69
C MET A 900 -45.05 9.06 -23.22
N LEU A 901 -45.07 7.95 -23.97
CA LEU A 901 -45.11 7.96 -25.43
C LEU A 901 -46.41 8.59 -25.92
N SER A 902 -47.53 8.21 -25.31
CA SER A 902 -48.82 8.87 -25.56
C SER A 902 -48.77 10.36 -25.24
N GLY A 903 -48.09 10.79 -24.17
CA GLY A 903 -47.88 12.21 -23.89
C GLY A 903 -47.15 12.96 -25.01
N ALA A 904 -46.13 12.34 -25.62
CA ALA A 904 -45.43 12.90 -26.77
C ALA A 904 -46.30 12.98 -28.02
N LEU A 905 -47.11 11.94 -28.26
CA LEU A 905 -48.06 11.90 -29.37
C LEU A 905 -49.19 12.93 -29.21
N LEU A 906 -49.68 13.13 -27.98
CA LEU A 906 -50.65 14.16 -27.62
C LEU A 906 -50.14 15.58 -27.93
N GLY A 907 -48.90 15.90 -27.53
CA GLY A 907 -48.27 17.19 -27.85
C GLY A 907 -48.12 17.43 -29.36
N GLN A 908 -48.00 16.36 -30.15
CA GLN A 908 -47.99 16.40 -31.61
C GLN A 908 -49.39 16.30 -32.26
N LYS A 909 -50.45 16.24 -31.46
CA LYS A 909 -51.85 16.08 -31.92
C LYS A 909 -52.12 14.76 -32.67
N LYS A 910 -51.32 13.72 -32.44
CA LYS A 910 -51.49 12.37 -32.99
C LYS A 910 -52.42 11.53 -32.12
N TYR A 911 -53.66 11.99 -31.94
CA TYR A 911 -54.60 11.43 -30.95
C TYR A 911 -54.95 9.95 -31.17
N ALA A 912 -55.17 9.54 -32.43
CA ALA A 912 -55.55 8.17 -32.78
C ALA A 912 -54.48 7.13 -32.41
N GLU A 913 -53.21 7.52 -32.43
CA GLU A 913 -52.10 6.65 -32.02
C GLU A 913 -51.86 6.70 -30.50
N ALA A 914 -52.10 7.86 -29.89
CA ALA A 914 -51.92 8.06 -28.45
C ALA A 914 -52.90 7.25 -27.59
N GLU A 915 -54.18 7.20 -27.99
CA GLU A 915 -55.28 6.59 -27.23
C GLU A 915 -55.04 5.14 -26.80
N PRO A 916 -54.77 4.17 -27.71
CA PRO A 916 -54.63 2.77 -27.33
C PRO A 916 -53.42 2.52 -26.42
N LEU A 917 -52.31 3.24 -26.65
CA LEU A 917 -51.12 3.16 -25.81
C LEU A 917 -51.39 3.71 -24.40
N LEU A 918 -52.15 4.81 -24.31
CA LEU A 918 -52.43 5.48 -23.06
C LEU A 918 -53.37 4.65 -22.18
N LEU A 919 -54.42 4.06 -22.77
CA LEU A 919 -55.33 3.14 -22.09
C LEU A 919 -54.59 1.89 -21.58
N LYS A 920 -53.73 1.29 -22.42
CA LYS A 920 -52.91 0.13 -22.03
C LYS A 920 -51.95 0.50 -20.88
N GLY A 921 -51.33 1.67 -20.95
CA GLY A 921 -50.48 2.23 -19.90
C GLY A 921 -51.23 2.41 -18.57
N TYR A 922 -52.41 3.01 -18.62
CA TYR A 922 -53.27 3.23 -17.46
C TYR A 922 -53.70 1.92 -16.79
N GLU A 923 -54.30 0.99 -17.54
CA GLU A 923 -54.79 -0.27 -16.95
C GLU A 923 -53.64 -1.13 -16.43
N GLY A 924 -52.50 -1.15 -17.14
CA GLY A 924 -51.31 -1.87 -16.69
C GLY A 924 -50.72 -1.33 -15.39
N MET A 925 -50.63 -0.01 -15.23
CA MET A 925 -50.17 0.61 -13.98
C MET A 925 -51.18 0.44 -12.84
N LYS A 926 -52.47 0.64 -13.12
CA LYS A 926 -53.57 0.49 -12.15
C LYS A 926 -53.66 -0.92 -11.58
N ALA A 927 -53.47 -1.95 -12.39
CA ALA A 927 -53.45 -3.35 -11.92
C ALA A 927 -52.34 -3.58 -10.89
N ARG A 928 -51.17 -2.95 -11.08
CA ARG A 928 -49.99 -3.12 -10.22
C ARG A 928 -50.00 -2.25 -8.97
N ALA A 929 -50.75 -1.15 -8.99
CA ALA A 929 -50.95 -0.29 -7.83
C ALA A 929 -51.72 -0.97 -6.69
N LYS A 930 -52.33 -2.14 -6.94
CA LYS A 930 -53.06 -2.95 -5.95
C LYS A 930 -52.20 -4.01 -5.25
N THR A 931 -50.98 -4.25 -5.71
CA THR A 931 -50.05 -5.27 -5.17
C THR A 931 -49.16 -4.68 -4.06
N PRO A 932 -48.80 -5.45 -3.01
CA PRO A 932 -47.83 -4.99 -2.02
C PRO A 932 -46.43 -4.92 -2.67
N ALA A 933 -45.93 -3.71 -2.88
CA ALA A 933 -44.56 -3.42 -3.31
C ALA A 933 -43.86 -2.56 -2.24
N ALA A 934 -42.53 -2.46 -2.30
CA ALA A 934 -41.76 -1.57 -1.42
C ALA A 934 -42.26 -0.12 -1.49
N ASP A 935 -42.25 0.59 -0.36
CA ASP A 935 -42.96 1.88 -0.20
C ASP A 935 -42.56 2.96 -1.23
N ALA A 936 -41.29 3.01 -1.64
CA ALA A 936 -40.79 4.00 -2.61
C ALA A 936 -41.28 3.74 -4.05
N ASP A 937 -41.28 2.50 -4.51
CA ASP A 937 -41.76 2.13 -5.86
C ASP A 937 -43.28 2.29 -5.96
N ARG A 938 -43.99 2.07 -4.85
CA ARG A 938 -45.43 2.31 -4.75
C ARG A 938 -45.74 3.79 -4.96
N LEU A 939 -45.02 4.70 -4.30
CA LEU A 939 -45.22 6.13 -4.42
C LEU A 939 -44.96 6.63 -5.86
N ALA A 940 -43.86 6.18 -6.47
CA ALA A 940 -43.52 6.54 -7.85
C ALA A 940 -44.57 6.05 -8.85
N LEU A 941 -45.03 4.79 -8.72
CA LEU A 941 -46.10 4.24 -9.54
C LEU A 941 -47.39 5.05 -9.41
N GLN A 942 -47.77 5.41 -8.19
CA GLN A 942 -48.98 6.20 -7.91
C GLN A 942 -48.93 7.58 -8.58
N GLN A 943 -47.79 8.27 -8.51
CA GLN A 943 -47.60 9.55 -9.18
C GLN A 943 -47.73 9.43 -10.70
N ARG A 944 -47.05 8.44 -11.29
CA ARG A 944 -47.11 8.22 -12.75
C ARG A 944 -48.49 7.78 -13.21
N LEU A 945 -49.22 7.03 -12.39
CA LEU A 945 -50.62 6.71 -12.66
C LEU A 945 -51.49 7.98 -12.66
N ALA A 946 -51.30 8.89 -11.71
CA ALA A 946 -52.02 10.16 -11.67
C ALA A 946 -51.74 11.04 -12.91
N GLU A 947 -50.46 11.17 -13.30
CA GLU A 947 -50.07 11.85 -14.55
C GLU A 947 -50.70 11.21 -15.79
N THR A 948 -50.85 9.89 -15.79
CA THR A 948 -51.49 9.15 -16.90
C THR A 948 -52.98 9.44 -17.00
N VAL A 949 -53.67 9.56 -15.85
CA VAL A 949 -55.08 9.97 -15.81
C VAL A 949 -55.24 11.40 -16.33
N ASP A 950 -54.31 12.31 -16.00
CA ASP A 950 -54.33 13.67 -16.54
C ASP A 950 -54.19 13.70 -18.06
N ARG A 951 -53.29 12.88 -18.63
CA ARG A 951 -53.18 12.71 -20.08
C ARG A 951 -54.45 12.14 -20.72
N LEU A 952 -55.17 11.24 -20.03
CA LEU A 952 -56.45 10.70 -20.53
C LEU A 952 -57.54 11.78 -20.56
N ILE A 953 -57.61 12.60 -19.51
CA ILE A 953 -58.52 13.75 -19.46
C ILE A 953 -58.19 14.74 -20.58
N GLU A 954 -56.91 15.03 -20.80
CA GLU A 954 -56.43 15.91 -21.88
C GLU A 954 -56.82 15.35 -23.25
N LEU A 955 -56.54 14.07 -23.52
CA LEU A 955 -56.91 13.37 -24.75
C LEU A 955 -58.40 13.50 -25.05
N TYR A 956 -59.27 13.10 -24.12
CA TYR A 956 -60.72 13.09 -24.34
C TYR A 956 -61.33 14.48 -24.37
N THR A 957 -60.70 15.46 -23.72
CA THR A 957 -61.07 16.87 -23.89
C THR A 957 -60.71 17.36 -25.30
N ALA A 958 -59.51 17.04 -25.79
CA ALA A 958 -59.03 17.44 -27.11
C ALA A 958 -59.79 16.77 -28.27
N THR A 959 -60.29 15.53 -28.08
CA THR A 959 -61.10 14.80 -29.06
C THR A 959 -62.61 15.01 -28.91
N ASN A 960 -63.03 15.94 -28.06
CA ASN A 960 -64.44 16.31 -27.81
C ASN A 960 -65.32 15.14 -27.33
N GLN A 961 -64.82 14.37 -26.37
CA GLN A 961 -65.52 13.26 -25.70
C GLN A 961 -65.69 13.57 -24.19
N PRO A 962 -66.63 14.46 -23.84
CA PRO A 962 -66.73 15.01 -22.47
C PRO A 962 -67.12 13.97 -21.41
N ASP A 963 -67.88 12.92 -21.80
CA ASP A 963 -68.32 11.87 -20.86
C ASP A 963 -67.14 11.00 -20.39
N GLU A 964 -66.25 10.61 -21.30
CA GLU A 964 -65.02 9.90 -20.95
C GLU A 964 -64.07 10.77 -20.13
N ALA A 965 -63.92 12.05 -20.50
CA ALA A 965 -63.15 12.99 -19.68
C ALA A 965 -63.72 13.13 -18.26
N ALA A 966 -65.06 13.20 -18.10
CA ALA A 966 -65.73 13.26 -16.80
C ALA A 966 -65.54 11.96 -15.99
N ARG A 967 -65.56 10.80 -16.64
CA ARG A 967 -65.27 9.51 -16.01
C ARG A 967 -63.88 9.47 -15.40
N TYR A 968 -62.85 9.90 -16.13
CA TYR A 968 -61.48 9.91 -15.60
C TYR A 968 -61.25 11.00 -14.54
N ARG A 969 -61.91 12.17 -14.63
CA ARG A 969 -61.92 13.16 -13.55
C ARG A 969 -62.51 12.59 -12.26
N SER A 970 -63.61 11.86 -12.36
CA SER A 970 -64.26 11.20 -11.21
C SER A 970 -63.37 10.11 -10.63
N ALA A 971 -62.78 9.26 -11.49
CA ALA A 971 -61.85 8.22 -11.07
C ALA A 971 -60.60 8.79 -10.36
N LYS A 972 -60.08 9.94 -10.82
CA LYS A 972 -59.02 10.68 -10.12
C LYS A 972 -59.52 11.10 -8.73
N ALA A 973 -60.64 11.81 -8.65
CA ALA A 973 -61.17 12.29 -7.38
C ALA A 973 -61.40 11.17 -6.34
N ASP A 974 -61.95 10.03 -6.75
CA ASP A 974 -62.20 8.88 -5.86
C ASP A 974 -60.88 8.23 -5.41
N TRP A 975 -59.90 8.12 -6.30
CA TRP A 975 -58.58 7.58 -5.94
C TRP A 975 -57.84 8.46 -4.92
N TRP A 976 -57.92 9.79 -5.06
CA TRP A 976 -57.33 10.74 -4.11
C TRP A 976 -58.05 10.71 -2.75
N LYS A 977 -59.38 10.54 -2.71
CA LYS A 977 -60.13 10.38 -1.45
C LYS A 977 -59.69 9.15 -0.65
N HIS A 978 -59.39 8.04 -1.32
CA HIS A 978 -58.96 6.80 -0.66
C HIS A 978 -57.50 6.81 -0.17
N GLN A 979 -56.63 7.65 -0.74
CA GLN A 979 -55.22 7.82 -0.31
C GLN A 979 -55.09 8.80 0.87
N MET A 980 -55.94 9.83 0.95
CA MET A 980 -55.94 10.87 1.99
C MET A 980 -56.26 10.37 3.42
N VAL A 981 -56.68 9.12 3.59
CA VAL A 981 -56.99 8.55 4.92
C VAL A 981 -55.74 8.03 5.65
N GLY A 982 -54.56 8.06 5.01
CA GLY A 982 -53.28 7.68 5.61
C GLY A 982 -52.22 8.78 5.49
N ASP A 983 -52.03 9.53 6.57
CA ASP A 983 -50.88 10.43 6.87
C ASP A 983 -50.89 11.88 6.30
N PRO A 984 -51.25 12.88 7.15
CA PRO A 984 -51.27 14.31 6.80
C PRO A 984 -49.88 14.94 6.56
N VAL A 985 -48.78 14.30 6.96
CA VAL A 985 -47.41 14.88 6.88
C VAL A 985 -46.92 14.98 5.42
N SER A 986 -47.53 14.19 4.53
CA SER A 986 -47.19 14.16 3.11
C SER A 986 -47.68 15.37 2.31
N LEU A 987 -48.48 16.30 2.85
CA LEU A 987 -49.03 17.43 2.08
C LEU A 987 -48.08 18.64 1.94
N THR A 988 -47.13 18.83 2.86
CA THR A 988 -46.23 20.00 2.87
C THR A 988 -45.00 19.87 1.97
N LEU A 989 -44.64 18.65 1.55
CA LEU A 989 -43.47 18.39 0.68
C LEU A 989 -43.73 18.63 -0.81
N TRP A 990 -44.99 18.91 -1.22
CA TRP A 990 -45.41 18.86 -2.63
C TRP A 990 -45.72 20.19 -3.30
N GLY A 991 -45.51 21.33 -2.63
CA GLY A 991 -45.50 22.64 -3.31
C GLY A 991 -46.76 23.02 -4.12
N TRP A 992 -47.94 22.50 -3.78
CA TRP A 992 -49.22 22.94 -4.36
C TRP A 992 -49.92 23.93 -3.41
N PRO A 993 -50.56 24.99 -3.93
CA PRO A 993 -51.32 25.91 -3.10
C PRO A 993 -52.49 25.17 -2.44
N ARG A 994 -52.65 25.36 -1.12
CA ARG A 994 -53.87 24.98 -0.41
C ARG A 994 -55.05 25.70 -1.07
N PHE A 995 -55.97 24.94 -1.65
CA PHE A 995 -57.32 25.42 -1.94
C PHE A 995 -58.23 25.11 -0.77
#